data_AF-A0AA92VWV6-F1
#
_entry.id   AF-A0AA92VWV6-F1
#
_cell.length_a   1.000
_cell.length_b   1.000
_cell.length_c   1.000
_cell.angle_alpha   90.00
_cell.angle_beta   90.00
_cell.angle_gamma   90.00
#
_symmetry.space_group_name_H-M   'P 1'
#
loop_
_entity.id
_entity.type
_entity.pdbx_description
1 polymer ?
#
loop_
_entity_poly.entity_id
_entity_poly.type
_entity_poly.pdbx_seq_one_letter_code
_entity_poly.pdbx_strand_id
1 'polypeptide(L)'
;MKKRLYIIILLMVAFVLPSNAVLKEANLDTTLYMLRTELTNYHIDLEKQNQAAKAQQLAVIQELISIVKQADQNSIMLYSQRNGYIFDMTYACHEATEQFKKFKSKAVPFRQMIKKNNVEVARFDSLINYLYGMNTMFLSEEAQVNRNVDLTLAVNIRRQLVEKQKQLQAYVQAYDRTDRKLQALNDYANRRYEDIQNSIFNNGGDNYLRILRNISMNYKEAMTSVTEKYKPVPGMMSQWDVRIIFILFGIIIFWGLISIFLNLFTIRIVITQLMKHGMFENRKESFMAKRPCLIMAMTVVTFAFILGIVRMAVTQNFVIMASQLLVEYSWLVGVILVSILLRVDNDKIKNTFRIYSPLMLVGFIVIVFRIILIPNDLVNLIFPPVLLLCALWQWNVIGRKHNQVLRTDKTYAFISLAVFGVSTIFAWTGFTLLAVQLIIWWTMQLTCVLTITCCEGWLSVYAKRKKLADKAITDKWLYRFIYKVLLPISGVLSFIISIYWAADVFNMSDTTWEIFNKDYIKTSNFTASLFSISEVACLYFLFNYINITSVDFMRHHFEKADPRSAASKIVMFKNVMQVIIWGIWLMIALNVFQVGKSWLLAIFAGLSTGLGFASKDILENIYYGISLMMGRVKVGDYIICDGTRGKVSSISYTSTMLEATDGSVIAFQNSQLFSKNYKNMTKNHGYELDILEVGIAYGSNVKEVKQILIDALMKLDCIYQDKGVKVLLKSFDDSCITLRIVVWVNVLTQAIDDATIMECIYDTLNDHNIEIPFPQREITIKQVNN
;
A
#
# COMPACT_ATOMS: atom_id res chain seq x y z
N MET A 1 -11.53 -42.22 3.28
CA MET A 1 -10.35 -41.34 3.48
C MET A 1 -9.42 -41.78 4.62
N LYS A 2 -9.92 -42.28 5.76
CA LYS A 2 -9.07 -42.65 6.92
C LYS A 2 -8.02 -43.75 6.65
N LYS A 3 -8.34 -44.82 5.88
CA LYS A 3 -7.37 -45.90 5.56
C LYS A 3 -6.17 -45.46 4.70
N ARG A 4 -6.37 -44.53 3.75
CA ARG A 4 -5.26 -43.98 2.93
C ARG A 4 -4.35 -43.07 3.75
N LEU A 5 -4.91 -42.34 4.73
CA LEU A 5 -4.12 -41.50 5.64
C LEU A 5 -3.17 -42.35 6.51
N TYR A 6 -3.64 -43.49 7.03
CA TYR A 6 -2.79 -44.41 7.80
C TYR A 6 -1.66 -45.00 6.96
N ILE A 7 -1.92 -45.37 5.70
CA ILE A 7 -0.90 -45.89 4.79
C ILE A 7 0.13 -44.82 4.45
N ILE A 8 -0.30 -43.57 4.25
CA ILE A 8 0.60 -42.44 3.97
C ILE A 8 1.43 -42.07 5.21
N ILE A 9 0.84 -42.10 6.40
CA ILE A 9 1.57 -41.90 7.67
C ILE A 9 2.57 -43.03 7.89
N LEU A 10 2.20 -44.28 7.61
CA LEU A 10 3.08 -45.44 7.76
C LEU A 10 4.23 -45.42 6.72
N LEU A 11 3.96 -44.99 5.49
CA LEU A 11 4.98 -44.74 4.46
C LEU A 11 5.89 -43.56 4.82
N MET A 12 5.34 -42.47 5.40
CA MET A 12 6.15 -41.36 5.91
C MET A 12 7.03 -41.81 7.07
N VAL A 13 6.52 -42.61 8.01
CA VAL A 13 7.32 -43.16 9.12
C VAL A 13 8.40 -44.11 8.59
N ALA A 14 8.10 -44.91 7.56
CA ALA A 14 9.09 -45.77 6.91
C ALA A 14 10.19 -44.97 6.17
N PHE A 15 9.86 -43.79 5.63
CA PHE A 15 10.83 -42.87 5.02
C PHE A 15 11.60 -41.99 6.03
N VAL A 16 11.12 -41.92 7.29
CA VAL A 16 11.69 -41.09 8.37
C VAL A 16 12.51 -41.94 9.36
N LEU A 17 12.81 -43.20 9.07
CA LEU A 17 13.79 -43.98 9.84
C LEU A 17 15.17 -43.88 9.16
N PRO A 18 16.10 -43.02 9.63
CA PRO A 18 17.51 -43.17 9.30
C PRO A 18 18.06 -44.21 10.29
N SER A 19 18.12 -45.48 9.90
CA SER A 19 18.75 -46.52 10.73
C SER A 19 20.27 -46.51 10.55
N ASN A 20 20.93 -45.45 11.03
CA ASN A 20 22.37 -45.44 11.33
C ASN A 20 22.53 -45.02 12.79
N ALA A 21 21.97 -45.83 13.69
CA ALA A 21 22.13 -45.67 15.12
C ALA A 21 22.75 -46.95 15.64
N VAL A 22 23.95 -46.84 16.22
CA VAL A 22 24.52 -47.91 17.06
C VAL A 22 23.63 -48.02 18.29
N LEU A 23 22.70 -48.98 18.26
CA LEU A 23 21.92 -49.36 19.43
C LEU A 23 22.78 -50.26 20.31
N LYS A 24 22.45 -50.32 21.61
CA LYS A 24 23.04 -51.33 22.49
C LYS A 24 22.52 -52.69 22.04
N GLU A 25 23.35 -53.43 21.32
CA GLU A 25 23.02 -54.78 20.86
C GLU A 25 23.04 -55.79 22.02
N ALA A 26 22.54 -57.00 21.77
CA ALA A 26 22.38 -58.04 22.78
C ALA A 26 23.70 -58.42 23.49
N ASN A 27 24.85 -58.22 22.84
CA ASN A 27 26.19 -58.43 23.39
C ASN A 27 27.24 -57.49 22.76
N LEU A 28 28.40 -57.39 23.41
CA LEU A 28 29.49 -56.48 23.00
C LEU A 28 30.06 -56.86 21.62
N ASP A 29 30.13 -58.16 21.32
CA ASP A 29 30.68 -58.69 20.07
C ASP A 29 29.86 -58.25 18.84
N THR A 30 28.52 -58.31 18.93
CA THR A 30 27.64 -57.80 17.86
C THR A 30 27.70 -56.29 17.75
N THR A 31 27.87 -55.58 18.87
CA THR A 31 28.05 -54.12 18.87
C THR A 31 29.33 -53.72 18.12
N LEU A 32 30.45 -54.42 18.34
CA LEU A 32 31.71 -54.18 17.62
C LEU A 32 31.60 -54.55 16.13
N TYR A 33 30.92 -55.63 15.79
CA TYR A 33 30.68 -55.99 14.38
C TYR A 33 29.84 -54.94 13.63
N MET A 34 28.77 -54.42 14.27
CA MET A 34 27.95 -53.36 13.70
C MET A 34 28.73 -52.05 13.55
N LEU A 35 29.53 -51.69 14.57
CA LEU A 35 30.43 -50.54 14.52
C LEU A 35 31.39 -50.63 13.34
N ARG A 36 31.98 -51.81 13.09
CA ARG A 36 32.87 -52.06 11.94
C ARG A 36 32.20 -51.76 10.61
N THR A 37 30.97 -52.22 10.45
CA THR A 37 30.20 -52.01 9.21
C THR A 37 29.91 -50.53 8.99
N GLU A 38 29.50 -49.81 10.04
CA GLU A 38 29.28 -48.37 9.98
C GLU A 38 30.57 -47.58 9.69
N LEU A 39 31.68 -47.90 10.38
CA LEU A 39 32.97 -47.25 10.17
C LEU A 39 33.51 -47.50 8.75
N THR A 40 33.32 -48.70 8.22
CA THR A 40 33.72 -49.04 6.85
C THR A 40 32.92 -48.22 5.83
N ASN A 41 31.60 -48.15 5.99
CA ASN A 41 30.74 -47.35 5.13
C ASN A 41 31.07 -45.85 5.23
N TYR A 42 31.27 -45.34 6.45
CA TYR A 42 31.64 -43.95 6.69
C TYR A 42 33.01 -43.62 6.07
N HIS A 43 33.99 -44.52 6.15
CA HIS A 43 35.30 -44.33 5.54
C HIS A 43 35.20 -44.22 4.01
N ILE A 44 34.44 -45.11 3.36
CA ILE A 44 34.21 -45.10 1.91
C ILE A 44 33.51 -43.80 1.48
N ASP A 45 32.49 -43.38 2.21
CA ASP A 45 31.77 -42.14 1.91
C ASP A 45 32.64 -40.90 2.12
N LEU A 46 33.44 -40.88 3.19
CA LEU A 46 34.38 -39.81 3.47
C LEU A 46 35.44 -39.70 2.37
N GLU A 47 35.95 -40.81 1.87
CA GLU A 47 36.94 -40.85 0.79
C GLU A 47 36.36 -40.29 -0.53
N LYS A 48 35.14 -40.72 -0.90
CA LYS A 48 34.41 -40.17 -2.05
C LYS A 48 34.19 -38.67 -1.92
N GLN A 49 33.75 -38.21 -0.75
CA GLN A 49 33.55 -36.79 -0.47
C GLN A 49 34.87 -36.00 -0.55
N ASN A 50 35.98 -36.56 -0.06
CA ASN A 50 37.28 -35.90 -0.06
C ASN A 50 37.83 -35.75 -1.50
N GLN A 51 37.66 -36.77 -2.34
CA GLN A 51 38.04 -36.69 -3.76
C GLN A 51 37.23 -35.63 -4.51
N ALA A 52 35.91 -35.58 -4.34
CA ALA A 52 35.06 -34.55 -4.95
C ALA A 52 35.40 -33.14 -4.42
N ALA A 53 35.68 -33.02 -3.11
CA ALA A 53 36.06 -31.76 -2.48
C ALA A 53 37.38 -31.19 -3.02
N LYS A 54 38.36 -32.04 -3.36
CA LYS A 54 39.65 -31.60 -3.94
C LYS A 54 39.51 -30.90 -5.30
N ALA A 55 38.61 -31.36 -6.16
CA ALA A 55 38.36 -30.71 -7.46
C ALA A 55 37.67 -29.35 -7.28
N GLN A 56 36.66 -29.29 -6.41
CA GLN A 56 35.95 -28.06 -6.07
C GLN A 56 36.89 -27.04 -5.39
N GLN A 57 37.80 -27.53 -4.53
CA GLN A 57 38.88 -26.77 -3.90
C GLN A 57 39.73 -26.00 -4.92
N LEU A 58 40.22 -26.69 -5.95
CA LEU A 58 41.10 -26.13 -6.97
C LEU A 58 40.38 -25.03 -7.76
N ALA A 59 39.12 -25.25 -8.10
CA ALA A 59 38.28 -24.27 -8.77
C ALA A 59 38.12 -22.99 -7.92
N VAL A 60 37.84 -23.12 -6.62
CA VAL A 60 37.69 -21.97 -5.71
C VAL A 60 39.01 -21.18 -5.58
N ILE A 61 40.17 -21.84 -5.48
CA ILE A 61 41.46 -21.12 -5.44
C ILE A 61 41.71 -20.37 -6.74
N GLN A 62 41.46 -21.00 -7.89
CA GLN A 62 41.63 -20.34 -9.19
C GLN A 62 40.70 -19.12 -9.33
N GLU A 63 39.45 -19.22 -8.84
CA GLU A 63 38.53 -18.09 -8.79
C GLU A 63 39.08 -16.98 -7.89
N LEU A 64 39.54 -17.27 -6.67
CA LEU A 64 40.16 -16.28 -5.78
C LEU A 64 41.39 -15.60 -6.41
N ILE A 65 42.26 -16.36 -7.09
CA ILE A 65 43.42 -15.80 -7.80
C ILE A 65 42.97 -14.85 -8.91
N SER A 66 41.95 -15.22 -9.68
CA SER A 66 41.41 -14.36 -10.75
C SER A 66 40.84 -13.06 -10.18
N ILE A 67 40.14 -13.13 -9.04
CA ILE A 67 39.59 -11.97 -8.33
C ILE A 67 40.72 -11.07 -7.84
N VAL A 68 41.79 -11.63 -7.27
CA VAL A 68 42.95 -10.84 -6.82
C VAL A 68 43.62 -10.14 -8.01
N LYS A 69 43.81 -10.82 -9.15
CA LYS A 69 44.37 -10.19 -10.36
C LYS A 69 43.52 -9.03 -10.86
N GLN A 70 42.20 -9.21 -10.88
CA GLN A 70 41.27 -8.12 -11.22
C GLN A 70 41.35 -6.98 -10.20
N ALA A 71 41.49 -7.29 -8.90
CA ALA A 71 41.63 -6.28 -7.86
C ALA A 71 42.91 -5.47 -8.03
N ASP A 72 44.02 -6.12 -8.42
CA ASP A 72 45.28 -5.44 -8.72
C ASP A 72 45.15 -4.49 -9.92
N GLN A 73 44.48 -4.94 -10.98
CA GLN A 73 44.20 -4.10 -12.14
C GLN A 73 43.32 -2.89 -11.77
N ASN A 74 42.25 -3.10 -11.01
CA ASN A 74 41.36 -2.05 -10.54
C ASN A 74 42.07 -1.08 -9.57
N SER A 75 42.96 -1.59 -8.72
CA SER A 75 43.76 -0.76 -7.80
C SER A 75 44.71 0.15 -8.57
N ILE A 76 45.45 -0.38 -9.54
CA ILE A 76 46.36 0.43 -10.38
C ILE A 76 45.56 1.49 -11.13
N MET A 77 44.44 1.10 -11.74
CA MET A 77 43.56 2.02 -12.46
C MET A 77 43.05 3.14 -11.56
N LEU A 78 42.64 2.84 -10.33
CA LEU A 78 42.07 3.79 -9.38
C LEU A 78 43.12 4.73 -8.80
N TYR A 79 44.26 4.19 -8.36
CA TYR A 79 45.33 4.98 -7.72
C TYR A 79 46.10 5.87 -8.70
N SER A 80 46.06 5.58 -10.00
CA SER A 80 46.75 6.39 -11.01
C SER A 80 45.97 7.63 -11.46
N GLN A 81 44.66 7.74 -11.16
CA GLN A 81 43.85 8.84 -11.69
C GLN A 81 44.07 10.16 -10.94
N ARG A 82 44.17 11.26 -11.68
CA ARG A 82 44.23 12.63 -11.13
C ARG A 82 42.82 13.18 -10.87
N ASN A 83 42.71 14.16 -9.97
CA ASN A 83 41.44 14.79 -9.59
C ASN A 83 40.67 15.44 -10.77
N GLY A 84 41.36 15.89 -11.83
CA GLY A 84 40.73 16.51 -13.01
C GLY A 84 39.99 15.55 -13.96
N TYR A 85 40.14 14.23 -13.76
CA TYR A 85 39.54 13.18 -14.60
C TYR A 85 38.37 12.49 -13.88
N ILE A 86 37.31 13.24 -13.61
CA ILE A 86 36.20 12.80 -12.75
C ILE A 86 35.47 11.58 -13.33
N PHE A 87 35.24 11.53 -14.64
CA PHE A 87 34.59 10.37 -15.26
C PHE A 87 35.45 9.09 -15.18
N ASP A 88 36.77 9.19 -15.37
CA ASP A 88 37.69 8.04 -15.22
C ASP A 88 37.71 7.54 -13.77
N MET A 89 37.80 8.48 -12.82
CA MET A 89 37.80 8.17 -11.40
C MET A 89 36.47 7.51 -10.98
N THR A 90 35.34 8.00 -11.49
CA THR A 90 34.00 7.44 -11.22
C THR A 90 33.88 6.01 -11.73
N TYR A 91 34.40 5.72 -12.93
CA TYR A 91 34.44 4.37 -13.49
C TYR A 91 35.32 3.44 -12.65
N ALA A 92 36.53 3.88 -12.29
CA ALA A 92 37.45 3.07 -11.51
C ALA A 92 36.93 2.76 -10.10
N CYS A 93 36.28 3.74 -9.46
CA CYS A 93 35.62 3.53 -8.18
C CYS A 93 34.44 2.54 -8.30
N HIS A 94 33.70 2.57 -9.41
CA HIS A 94 32.55 1.68 -9.63
C HIS A 94 33.01 0.23 -9.76
N GLU A 95 34.01 -0.04 -10.60
CA GLU A 95 34.58 -1.38 -10.77
C GLU A 95 35.14 -1.94 -9.44
N ALA A 96 35.81 -1.10 -8.65
CA ALA A 96 36.34 -1.47 -7.34
C ALA A 96 35.24 -1.88 -6.35
N THR A 97 34.19 -1.06 -6.23
CA THR A 97 33.06 -1.29 -5.31
C THR A 97 32.19 -2.47 -5.75
N GLU A 98 31.90 -2.59 -7.05
CA GLU A 98 31.12 -3.68 -7.61
C GLU A 98 31.83 -5.04 -7.43
N GLN A 99 33.15 -5.06 -7.61
CA GLN A 99 33.97 -6.25 -7.38
C GLN A 99 33.88 -6.75 -5.94
N PHE A 100 33.97 -5.85 -4.96
CA PHE A 100 33.82 -6.20 -3.54
C PHE A 100 32.42 -6.73 -3.23
N LYS A 101 31.38 -6.10 -3.78
CA LYS A 101 29.98 -6.54 -3.64
C LYS A 101 29.77 -7.94 -4.22
N LYS A 102 30.27 -8.21 -5.42
CA LYS A 102 30.24 -9.53 -6.07
C LYS A 102 30.94 -10.59 -5.22
N PHE A 103 32.12 -10.27 -4.68
CA PHE A 103 32.86 -11.17 -3.80
C PHE A 103 32.07 -11.53 -2.53
N LYS A 104 31.53 -10.53 -1.82
CA LYS A 104 30.73 -10.75 -0.61
C LYS A 104 29.45 -11.55 -0.87
N SER A 105 28.80 -11.36 -2.02
CA SER A 105 27.58 -12.10 -2.38
C SER A 105 27.81 -13.61 -2.58
N LYS A 106 29.05 -14.02 -2.92
CA LYS A 106 29.44 -15.41 -3.16
C LYS A 106 30.14 -16.06 -1.94
N ALA A 107 30.00 -15.49 -0.74
CA ALA A 107 30.68 -15.98 0.44
C ALA A 107 30.28 -17.43 0.79
N VAL A 108 31.24 -18.36 0.72
CA VAL A 108 31.04 -19.77 1.08
C VAL A 108 31.24 -19.95 2.59
N PRO A 109 30.36 -20.69 3.31
CA PRO A 109 30.41 -20.82 4.77
C PRO A 109 31.49 -21.81 5.27
N PHE A 110 32.74 -21.68 4.82
CA PHE A 110 33.85 -22.56 5.19
C PHE A 110 34.08 -22.64 6.71
N ARG A 111 33.86 -21.55 7.45
CA ARG A 111 33.99 -21.54 8.93
C ARG A 111 32.99 -22.49 9.61
N GLN A 112 31.76 -22.59 9.09
CA GLN A 112 30.77 -23.52 9.62
C GLN A 112 31.16 -24.97 9.31
N MET A 113 31.74 -25.23 8.13
CA MET A 113 32.25 -26.56 7.77
C MET A 113 33.39 -27.00 8.68
N ILE A 114 34.34 -26.10 8.99
CA ILE A 114 35.42 -26.37 9.96
C ILE A 114 34.84 -26.70 11.34
N LYS A 115 33.86 -25.92 11.82
CA LYS A 115 33.24 -26.17 13.13
C LYS A 115 32.58 -27.56 13.19
N LYS A 116 31.83 -27.96 12.15
CA LYS A 116 31.24 -29.30 12.05
C LYS A 116 32.31 -30.40 12.05
N ASN A 117 33.36 -30.19 11.26
CA ASN A 117 34.46 -31.15 11.16
C ASN A 117 35.22 -31.31 12.49
N ASN A 118 35.39 -30.25 13.28
CA ASN A 118 36.02 -30.32 14.60
C ASN A 118 35.22 -31.16 15.60
N VAL A 119 33.88 -31.07 15.55
CA VAL A 119 33.00 -31.90 16.37
C VAL A 119 33.18 -33.38 16.01
N GLU A 120 33.26 -33.68 14.72
CA GLU A 120 33.51 -35.05 14.23
C GLU A 120 34.89 -35.57 14.65
N VAL A 121 35.96 -34.76 14.54
CA VAL A 121 37.29 -35.14 15.02
C VAL A 121 37.25 -35.46 16.52
N ALA A 122 36.63 -34.62 17.34
CA ALA A 122 36.51 -34.86 18.77
C ALA A 122 35.72 -36.14 19.09
N ARG A 123 34.65 -36.44 18.33
CA ARG A 123 33.91 -37.69 18.44
C ARG A 123 34.80 -38.91 18.20
N PHE A 124 35.61 -38.88 17.14
CA PHE A 124 36.54 -39.97 16.82
C PHE A 124 37.70 -40.06 17.82
N ASP A 125 38.18 -38.95 18.39
CA ASP A 125 39.16 -38.99 19.49
C ASP A 125 38.60 -39.76 20.70
N SER A 126 37.36 -39.50 21.09
CA SER A 126 36.70 -40.25 22.17
C SER A 126 36.55 -41.73 21.82
N LEU A 127 36.14 -42.06 20.59
CA LEU A 127 35.98 -43.45 20.13
C LEU A 127 37.31 -44.22 20.15
N ILE A 128 38.38 -43.60 19.64
CA ILE A 128 39.73 -44.18 19.62
C ILE A 128 40.22 -44.45 21.04
N ASN A 129 40.07 -43.49 21.95
CA ASN A 129 40.49 -43.66 23.35
C ASN A 129 39.73 -44.81 24.04
N TYR A 130 38.43 -44.94 23.77
CA TYR A 130 37.62 -46.03 24.32
C TYR A 130 38.02 -47.39 23.74
N LEU A 131 38.13 -47.50 22.42
CA LEU A 131 38.57 -48.74 21.78
C LEU A 131 39.96 -49.13 22.26
N TYR A 132 40.91 -48.18 22.33
CA TYR A 132 42.27 -48.40 22.81
C TYR A 132 42.31 -48.89 24.26
N GLY A 133 41.50 -48.32 25.15
CA GLY A 133 41.43 -48.68 26.57
C GLY A 133 40.52 -49.88 26.91
N MET A 134 39.85 -50.48 25.92
CA MET A 134 38.95 -51.61 26.13
C MET A 134 39.70 -52.85 26.63
N ASN A 135 39.20 -53.49 27.69
CA ASN A 135 39.80 -54.70 28.24
C ASN A 135 39.55 -55.91 27.32
N THR A 136 40.62 -56.47 26.76
CA THR A 136 40.57 -57.58 25.79
C THR A 136 40.40 -58.95 26.42
N MET A 137 40.60 -59.09 27.74
CA MET A 137 40.57 -60.38 28.46
C MET A 137 39.19 -61.06 28.42
N PHE A 138 38.11 -60.29 28.28
CA PHE A 138 36.73 -60.78 28.29
C PHE A 138 36.07 -60.82 26.91
N LEU A 139 36.83 -60.54 25.84
CA LEU A 139 36.34 -60.53 24.46
C LEU A 139 36.59 -61.89 23.78
N SER A 140 35.67 -62.31 22.92
CA SER A 140 35.91 -63.44 22.00
C SER A 140 37.02 -63.10 21.00
N GLU A 141 37.65 -64.11 20.41
CA GLU A 141 38.72 -63.93 19.43
C GLU A 141 38.26 -63.08 18.23
N GLU A 142 37.02 -63.29 17.77
CA GLU A 142 36.39 -62.50 16.70
C GLU A 142 36.16 -61.04 17.11
N ALA A 143 35.74 -60.79 18.36
CA ALA A 143 35.54 -59.44 18.88
C ALA A 143 36.87 -58.69 19.09
N GLN A 144 37.96 -59.38 19.45
CA GLN A 144 39.30 -58.78 19.50
C GLN A 144 39.77 -58.34 18.11
N VAL A 145 39.53 -59.15 17.09
CA VAL A 145 39.84 -58.80 15.69
C VAL A 145 39.00 -57.60 15.23
N ASN A 146 37.69 -57.62 15.46
CA ASN A 146 36.80 -56.51 15.09
C ASN A 146 37.21 -55.20 15.78
N ARG A 147 37.50 -55.23 17.08
CA ARG A 147 38.00 -54.07 17.83
C ARG A 147 39.29 -53.49 17.25
N ASN A 148 40.24 -54.34 16.85
CA ASN A 148 41.51 -53.88 16.27
C ASN A 148 41.33 -53.25 14.88
N VAL A 149 40.42 -53.80 14.07
CA VAL A 149 40.03 -53.23 12.78
C VAL A 149 39.31 -51.89 12.97
N ASP A 150 38.37 -51.80 13.91
CA ASP A 150 37.63 -50.58 14.24
C ASP A 150 38.54 -49.48 14.73
N LEU A 151 39.51 -49.81 15.60
CA LEU A 151 40.53 -48.88 16.05
C LEU A 151 41.33 -48.32 14.87
N THR A 152 41.75 -49.19 13.94
CA THR A 152 42.51 -48.79 12.75
C THR A 152 41.67 -47.90 11.82
N LEU A 153 40.41 -48.25 11.58
CA LEU A 153 39.47 -47.46 10.77
C LEU A 153 39.21 -46.10 11.43
N ALA A 154 38.95 -46.05 12.74
CA ALA A 154 38.72 -44.82 13.47
C ALA A 154 39.93 -43.88 13.43
N VAL A 155 41.16 -44.42 13.59
CA VAL A 155 42.40 -43.63 13.45
C VAL A 155 42.57 -43.06 12.04
N ASN A 156 42.28 -43.85 11.01
CA ASN A 156 42.37 -43.40 9.61
C ASN A 156 41.31 -42.34 9.27
N ILE A 157 40.05 -42.54 9.69
CA ILE A 157 38.97 -41.57 9.53
C ILE A 157 39.34 -40.26 10.23
N ARG A 158 39.82 -40.32 11.48
CA ARG A 158 40.27 -39.12 12.20
C ARG A 158 41.35 -38.38 11.43
N ARG A 159 42.36 -39.10 10.91
CA ARG A 159 43.44 -38.52 10.12
C ARG A 159 42.92 -37.79 8.88
N GLN A 160 41.99 -38.40 8.15
CA GLN A 160 41.36 -37.78 6.97
C GLN A 160 40.54 -36.52 7.34
N LEU A 161 39.80 -36.55 8.46
CA LEU A 161 39.07 -35.38 8.94
C LEU A 161 40.01 -34.24 9.33
N VAL A 162 41.14 -34.53 9.99
CA VAL A 162 42.17 -33.51 10.33
C VAL A 162 42.82 -32.93 9.08
N GLU A 163 43.09 -33.76 8.06
CA GLU A 163 43.63 -33.28 6.78
C GLU A 163 42.63 -32.35 6.06
N LYS A 164 41.35 -32.73 6.04
CA LYS A 164 40.25 -31.90 5.51
C LYS A 164 40.13 -30.57 6.26
N GLN A 165 40.30 -30.57 7.59
CA GLN A 165 40.33 -29.35 8.40
C GLN A 165 41.48 -28.42 7.97
N LYS A 166 42.69 -28.96 7.83
CA LYS A 166 43.88 -28.20 7.43
C LYS A 166 43.70 -27.58 6.04
N GLN A 167 43.11 -28.32 5.11
CA GLN A 167 42.77 -27.82 3.78
C GLN A 167 41.78 -26.67 3.87
N LEU A 168 40.64 -26.85 4.55
CA LEU A 168 39.62 -25.80 4.75
C LEU A 168 40.19 -24.54 5.43
N GLN A 169 41.13 -24.70 6.36
CA GLN A 169 41.77 -23.58 7.04
C GLN A 169 42.64 -22.73 6.09
N ALA A 170 43.33 -23.36 5.12
CA ALA A 170 44.06 -22.64 4.09
C ALA A 170 43.11 -21.80 3.19
N TYR A 171 41.88 -22.26 2.93
CA TYR A 171 40.86 -21.47 2.21
C TYR A 171 40.43 -20.26 2.99
N VAL A 172 40.12 -20.44 4.27
CA VAL A 172 39.71 -19.31 5.12
C VAL A 172 40.81 -18.25 5.12
N GLN A 173 42.09 -18.66 5.19
CA GLN A 173 43.20 -17.71 5.09
C GLN A 173 43.29 -17.01 3.73
N ALA A 174 43.17 -17.74 2.62
CA ALA A 174 43.20 -17.15 1.27
C ALA A 174 42.01 -16.21 1.02
N TYR A 175 40.83 -16.61 1.47
CA TYR A 175 39.60 -15.82 1.42
C TYR A 175 39.75 -14.55 2.28
N ASP A 176 40.16 -14.67 3.54
CA ASP A 176 40.34 -13.52 4.45
C ASP A 176 41.38 -12.52 3.91
N ARG A 177 42.45 -13.00 3.27
CA ARG A 177 43.43 -12.13 2.59
C ARG A 177 42.81 -11.38 1.41
N THR A 178 42.03 -12.08 0.59
CA THR A 178 41.32 -11.49 -0.55
C THR A 178 40.29 -10.47 -0.08
N ASP A 179 39.55 -10.80 0.98
CA ASP A 179 38.55 -9.96 1.60
C ASP A 179 39.15 -8.64 2.10
N ARG A 180 40.24 -8.71 2.87
CA ARG A 180 40.94 -7.50 3.37
C ARG A 180 41.46 -6.63 2.23
N LYS A 181 41.99 -7.24 1.17
CA LYS A 181 42.49 -6.49 0.01
C LYS A 181 41.37 -5.78 -0.73
N LEU A 182 40.27 -6.48 -1.02
CA LEU A 182 39.11 -5.89 -1.67
C LEU A 182 38.41 -4.86 -0.79
N GLN A 183 38.37 -5.07 0.53
CA GLN A 183 37.83 -4.11 1.48
C GLN A 183 38.65 -2.82 1.46
N ALA A 184 39.99 -2.89 1.52
CA ALA A 184 40.85 -1.72 1.45
C ALA A 184 40.68 -0.95 0.11
N LEU A 185 40.53 -1.68 -1.00
CA LEU A 185 40.24 -1.10 -2.31
C LEU A 185 38.87 -0.40 -2.33
N ASN A 186 37.84 -1.04 -1.79
CA ASN A 186 36.49 -0.49 -1.66
C ASN A 186 36.45 0.76 -0.76
N ASP A 187 37.14 0.72 0.38
CA ASP A 187 37.21 1.84 1.32
C ASP A 187 37.90 3.05 0.68
N TYR A 188 38.96 2.83 -0.10
CA TYR A 188 39.59 3.90 -0.86
C TYR A 188 38.66 4.43 -1.96
N ALA A 189 38.00 3.56 -2.73
CA ALA A 189 37.03 3.97 -3.75
C ALA A 189 35.91 4.83 -3.16
N ASN A 190 35.39 4.49 -1.98
CA ASN A 190 34.38 5.28 -1.29
C ASN A 190 34.88 6.67 -0.87
N ARG A 191 36.11 6.78 -0.34
CA ARG A 191 36.73 8.10 -0.07
C ARG A 191 36.88 8.94 -1.34
N ARG A 192 37.25 8.31 -2.45
CA ARG A 192 37.34 8.99 -3.75
C ARG A 192 35.98 9.41 -4.30
N TYR A 193 34.92 8.63 -4.03
CA TYR A 193 33.56 9.06 -4.30
C TYR A 193 33.18 10.30 -3.50
N GLU A 194 33.51 10.37 -2.21
CA GLU A 194 33.29 11.57 -1.39
C GLU A 194 34.02 12.79 -1.97
N ASP A 195 35.26 12.64 -2.44
CA ASP A 195 36.01 13.71 -3.12
C ASP A 195 35.28 14.20 -4.39
N ILE A 196 34.78 13.27 -5.22
CA ILE A 196 34.01 13.59 -6.43
C ILE A 196 32.73 14.33 -6.06
N GLN A 197 31.99 13.83 -5.08
CA GLN A 197 30.76 14.45 -4.60
C GLN A 197 31.03 15.88 -4.13
N ASN A 198 32.05 16.10 -3.32
CA ASN A 198 32.46 17.43 -2.88
C ASN A 198 32.82 18.36 -4.05
N SER A 199 33.45 17.84 -5.10
CA SER A 199 33.79 18.63 -6.30
C SER A 199 32.57 19.04 -7.15
N ILE A 200 31.44 18.33 -7.04
CA ILE A 200 30.19 18.67 -7.76
C ILE A 200 29.46 19.83 -7.06
N PHE A 201 29.45 19.88 -5.72
CA PHE A 201 28.70 20.88 -4.95
C PHE A 201 29.50 22.09 -4.50
N ASN A 202 30.83 22.00 -4.40
CA ASN A 202 31.69 23.15 -4.12
C ASN A 202 32.13 23.81 -5.43
N ASN A 203 32.31 25.14 -5.41
CA ASN A 203 32.71 25.88 -6.61
C ASN A 203 34.13 25.49 -7.02
N GLY A 204 34.24 24.53 -7.95
CA GLY A 204 35.51 23.95 -8.35
C GLY A 204 36.14 24.59 -9.59
N GLY A 205 35.46 25.52 -10.26
CA GLY A 205 35.87 26.10 -11.54
C GLY A 205 35.89 27.62 -11.57
N ASP A 206 36.69 28.17 -12.48
CA ASP A 206 36.63 29.60 -12.81
C ASP A 206 35.28 29.94 -13.47
N ASN A 207 34.78 31.15 -13.20
CA ASN A 207 33.61 31.70 -13.89
C ASN A 207 33.84 31.62 -15.42
N TYR A 208 32.84 31.17 -16.18
CA TYR A 208 32.95 30.95 -17.61
C TYR A 208 33.36 32.23 -18.38
N LEU A 209 32.97 33.42 -17.89
CA LEU A 209 33.42 34.70 -18.46
C LEU A 209 34.93 34.91 -18.32
N ARG A 210 35.54 34.41 -17.24
CA ARG A 210 36.99 34.39 -17.04
C ARG A 210 37.65 33.36 -17.93
N ILE A 211 37.01 32.19 -18.12
CA ILE A 211 37.47 31.16 -19.05
C ILE A 211 37.54 31.70 -20.49
N LEU A 212 36.52 32.47 -20.91
CA LEU A 212 36.48 33.14 -22.22
C LEU A 212 37.55 34.22 -22.36
N ARG A 213 37.83 35.00 -21.31
CA ARG A 213 38.90 36.01 -21.32
C ARG A 213 40.28 35.38 -21.51
N ASN A 214 40.49 34.18 -20.97
CA ASN A 214 41.74 33.42 -21.06
C ASN A 214 41.64 32.23 -22.04
N ILE A 215 40.82 32.34 -23.09
CA ILE A 215 40.50 31.20 -23.97
C ILE A 215 41.73 30.54 -24.60
N SER A 216 42.78 31.31 -24.91
CA SER A 216 44.02 30.77 -25.50
C SER A 216 44.76 29.83 -24.54
N MET A 217 44.80 30.17 -23.25
CA MET A 217 45.44 29.33 -22.23
C MET A 217 44.60 28.07 -21.96
N ASN A 218 43.30 28.25 -21.71
CA ASN A 218 42.39 27.15 -21.41
C ASN A 218 42.25 26.17 -22.58
N TYR A 219 42.30 26.67 -23.81
CA TYR A 219 42.32 25.81 -25.00
C TYR A 219 43.60 24.99 -25.09
N LYS A 220 44.77 25.58 -24.80
CA LYS A 220 46.05 24.84 -24.76
C LYS A 220 46.07 23.79 -23.65
N GLU A 221 45.56 24.11 -22.47
CA GLU A 221 45.43 23.17 -21.35
C GLU A 221 44.49 22.03 -21.71
N ALA A 222 43.29 22.33 -22.20
CA ALA A 222 42.34 21.30 -22.65
C ALA A 222 42.92 20.42 -23.77
N MET A 223 43.63 21.00 -24.74
CA MET A 223 44.30 20.26 -25.80
C MET A 223 45.42 19.36 -25.26
N THR A 224 46.15 19.81 -24.24
CA THR A 224 47.19 19.03 -23.58
C THR A 224 46.56 17.85 -22.83
N SER A 225 45.51 18.07 -22.03
CA SER A 225 44.75 17.02 -21.33
C SER A 225 44.19 15.98 -22.31
N VAL A 226 43.65 16.41 -23.46
CA VAL A 226 43.18 15.49 -24.53
C VAL A 226 44.35 14.72 -25.13
N THR A 227 45.46 15.38 -25.42
CA THR A 227 46.62 14.73 -26.04
C THR A 227 47.26 13.71 -25.11
N GLU A 228 47.44 14.04 -23.82
CA GLU A 228 47.96 13.10 -22.80
C GLU A 228 47.07 11.88 -22.66
N LYS A 229 45.75 12.06 -22.70
CA LYS A 229 44.78 10.99 -22.48
C LYS A 229 44.66 10.04 -23.68
N TYR A 230 44.58 10.61 -24.87
CA TYR A 230 44.14 9.86 -26.04
C TYR A 230 45.31 9.46 -26.96
N LYS A 231 46.49 10.08 -26.84
CA LYS A 231 47.66 9.73 -27.66
C LYS A 231 48.33 8.47 -27.11
N PRO A 232 48.44 7.37 -27.88
CA PRO A 232 49.03 6.14 -27.38
C PRO A 232 50.55 6.27 -27.20
N VAL A 233 51.08 5.61 -26.16
CA VAL A 233 52.51 5.37 -26.01
C VAL A 233 52.93 4.31 -27.04
N PRO A 234 53.97 4.54 -27.86
CA PRO A 234 54.38 3.59 -28.89
C PRO A 234 54.76 2.22 -28.27
N GLY A 235 54.20 1.14 -28.83
CA GLY A 235 54.49 -0.25 -28.43
C GLY A 235 53.46 -0.93 -27.52
N MET A 236 52.46 -0.22 -26.97
CA MET A 236 51.39 -0.80 -26.16
C MET A 236 50.00 -0.54 -26.76
N MET A 237 49.18 -1.59 -26.86
CA MET A 237 47.79 -1.50 -27.27
C MET A 237 46.94 -1.05 -26.08
N SER A 238 46.61 0.24 -26.00
CA SER A 238 45.67 0.76 -25.01
C SER A 238 44.23 0.64 -25.53
N GLN A 239 43.31 0.16 -24.69
CA GLN A 239 41.87 0.15 -25.01
C GLN A 239 41.29 1.57 -25.16
N TRP A 240 42.01 2.59 -24.68
CA TRP A 240 41.63 4.00 -24.72
C TRP A 240 42.28 4.77 -25.88
N ASP A 241 42.91 4.07 -26.82
CA ASP A 241 43.45 4.67 -28.05
C ASP A 241 42.31 5.32 -28.86
N VAL A 242 42.54 6.54 -29.32
CA VAL A 242 41.68 7.28 -30.27
C VAL A 242 41.15 6.39 -31.38
N ARG A 243 42.00 5.53 -31.94
CA ARG A 243 41.63 4.65 -33.05
C ARG A 243 40.55 3.66 -32.64
N ILE A 244 40.64 3.06 -31.46
CA ILE A 244 39.66 2.10 -30.94
C ILE A 244 38.35 2.82 -30.61
N ILE A 245 38.42 4.01 -30.02
CA ILE A 245 37.24 4.84 -29.75
C ILE A 245 36.53 5.20 -31.07
N PHE A 246 37.25 5.64 -32.10
CA PHE A 246 36.67 5.91 -33.42
C PHE A 246 36.07 4.66 -34.08
N ILE A 247 36.72 3.50 -33.96
CA ILE A 247 36.17 2.24 -34.44
C ILE A 247 34.87 1.90 -33.70
N LEU A 248 34.83 2.09 -32.38
CA LEU A 248 33.62 1.87 -31.58
C LEU A 248 32.48 2.80 -32.02
N PHE A 249 32.73 4.10 -32.16
CA PHE A 249 31.73 5.05 -32.67
C PHE A 249 31.31 4.70 -34.10
N GLY A 250 32.24 4.25 -34.95
CA GLY A 250 31.94 3.73 -36.28
C GLY A 250 31.00 2.52 -36.23
N ILE A 251 31.25 1.56 -35.34
CA ILE A 251 30.39 0.39 -35.11
C ILE A 251 29.00 0.82 -34.59
N ILE A 252 28.95 1.75 -33.64
CA ILE A 252 27.69 2.28 -33.09
C ILE A 252 26.87 2.97 -34.19
N ILE A 253 27.49 3.84 -34.98
CA ILE A 253 26.85 4.54 -36.10
C ILE A 253 26.39 3.53 -37.15
N PHE A 254 27.22 2.54 -37.49
CA PHE A 254 26.88 1.49 -38.44
C PHE A 254 25.63 0.71 -38.00
N TRP A 255 25.59 0.24 -36.75
CA TRP A 255 24.40 -0.45 -36.21
C TRP A 255 23.19 0.47 -36.06
N GLY A 256 23.40 1.76 -35.77
CA GLY A 256 22.35 2.77 -35.81
C GLY A 256 21.75 2.95 -37.20
N LEU A 257 22.60 3.01 -38.24
CA LEU A 257 22.17 3.09 -39.64
C LEU A 257 21.46 1.82 -40.10
N ILE A 258 21.94 0.64 -39.70
CA ILE A 258 21.25 -0.63 -39.93
C ILE A 258 19.87 -0.62 -39.29
N SER A 259 19.77 -0.18 -38.03
CA SER A 259 18.51 -0.06 -37.31
C SER A 259 17.54 0.86 -38.05
N ILE A 260 18.02 2.02 -38.51
CA ILE A 260 17.25 2.96 -39.34
C ILE A 260 16.78 2.31 -40.64
N PHE A 261 17.69 1.66 -41.37
CA PHE A 261 17.38 0.99 -42.62
C PHE A 261 16.34 -0.12 -42.45
N LEU A 262 16.49 -0.98 -41.44
CA LEU A 262 15.60 -2.11 -41.17
C LEU A 262 14.18 -1.64 -40.81
N ASN A 263 14.04 -0.58 -40.01
CA ASN A 263 12.73 -0.03 -39.66
C ASN A 263 12.12 0.81 -40.78
N LEU A 264 12.94 1.55 -41.54
CA LEU A 264 12.48 2.20 -42.75
C LEU A 264 11.93 1.14 -43.71
N PHE A 265 12.65 0.06 -43.97
CA PHE A 265 12.23 -1.02 -44.86
C PHE A 265 10.92 -1.69 -44.40
N THR A 266 10.88 -2.17 -43.16
CA THR A 266 9.70 -2.88 -42.61
C THR A 266 8.45 -1.99 -42.57
N ILE A 267 8.56 -0.73 -42.11
CA ILE A 267 7.39 0.15 -41.97
C ILE A 267 6.98 0.76 -43.33
N ARG A 268 7.95 1.17 -44.16
CA ARG A 268 7.68 1.80 -45.48
C ARG A 268 7.15 0.83 -46.51
N ILE A 269 7.64 -0.40 -46.52
CA ILE A 269 7.31 -1.37 -47.57
C ILE A 269 6.32 -2.39 -47.02
N VAL A 270 6.69 -3.19 -46.02
CA VAL A 270 5.89 -4.32 -45.55
C VAL A 270 4.57 -3.87 -44.91
N ILE A 271 4.61 -2.98 -43.91
CA ILE A 271 3.39 -2.54 -43.21
C ILE A 271 2.51 -1.66 -44.11
N THR A 272 3.12 -0.81 -44.94
CA THR A 272 2.35 0.05 -45.88
C THR A 272 1.69 -0.77 -46.99
N GLN A 273 2.30 -1.88 -47.44
CA GLN A 273 1.69 -2.82 -48.38
C GLN A 273 0.58 -3.67 -47.72
N LEU A 274 0.79 -4.16 -46.49
CA LEU A 274 -0.24 -4.88 -45.73
C LEU A 274 -1.48 -4.01 -45.46
N MET A 275 -1.29 -2.72 -45.15
CA MET A 275 -2.37 -1.76 -44.95
C MET A 275 -3.12 -1.41 -46.25
N LYS A 276 -2.58 -1.75 -47.44
CA LYS A 276 -3.28 -1.63 -48.73
C LYS A 276 -4.20 -2.82 -49.02
N HIS A 277 -3.94 -4.00 -48.44
CA HIS A 277 -4.82 -5.17 -48.58
C HIS A 277 -5.96 -5.09 -47.55
N GLY A 278 -7.04 -4.38 -47.89
CA GLY A 278 -8.44 -4.52 -47.43
C GLY A 278 -8.83 -4.55 -45.93
N MET A 279 -7.95 -4.95 -45.01
CA MET A 279 -8.28 -5.28 -43.62
C MET A 279 -8.23 -4.08 -42.66
N PHE A 280 -7.57 -2.98 -43.05
CA PHE A 280 -7.27 -1.84 -42.15
C PHE A 280 -7.46 -0.44 -42.78
N GLU A 281 -8.32 -0.33 -43.79
CA GLU A 281 -8.51 0.90 -44.57
C GLU A 281 -8.92 2.11 -43.71
N ASN A 282 -9.78 1.89 -42.70
CA ASN A 282 -10.22 2.92 -41.74
C ASN A 282 -9.12 3.49 -40.84
N ARG A 283 -7.92 2.88 -40.76
CA ARG A 283 -6.79 3.35 -39.92
C ARG A 283 -5.62 3.91 -40.73
N LYS A 284 -5.73 3.93 -42.05
CA LYS A 284 -4.66 4.27 -42.99
C LYS A 284 -4.17 5.71 -42.85
N GLU A 285 -5.07 6.69 -42.80
CA GLU A 285 -4.70 8.11 -42.67
C GLU A 285 -3.98 8.40 -41.35
N SER A 286 -4.48 7.83 -40.25
CA SER A 286 -3.86 7.96 -38.94
C SER A 286 -2.47 7.33 -38.88
N PHE A 287 -2.31 6.15 -39.49
CA PHE A 287 -1.00 5.50 -39.58
C PHE A 287 0.00 6.33 -40.41
N MET A 288 -0.44 6.90 -41.54
CA MET A 288 0.43 7.69 -42.41
C MET A 288 0.94 8.97 -41.74
N ALA A 289 0.10 9.64 -40.95
CA ALA A 289 0.52 10.82 -40.18
C ALA A 289 1.53 10.49 -39.07
N LYS A 290 1.36 9.33 -38.39
CA LYS A 290 2.23 8.88 -37.30
C LYS A 290 3.52 8.20 -37.75
N ARG A 291 3.59 7.80 -39.03
CA ARG A 291 4.67 7.03 -39.62
C ARG A 291 6.10 7.48 -39.30
N PRO A 292 6.51 8.76 -39.46
CA PRO A 292 7.90 9.15 -39.18
C PRO A 292 8.27 9.00 -37.70
N CYS A 293 7.32 9.29 -36.78
CA CYS A 293 7.52 9.11 -35.35
C CYS A 293 7.56 7.62 -34.97
N LEU A 294 6.72 6.79 -35.60
CA LEU A 294 6.71 5.34 -35.41
C LEU A 294 8.02 4.69 -35.88
N ILE A 295 8.54 5.10 -37.03
CA ILE A 295 9.85 4.65 -37.52
C ILE A 295 10.92 5.01 -36.49
N MET A 296 10.96 6.25 -36.05
CA MET A 296 11.99 6.70 -35.10
C MET A 296 11.90 5.98 -33.74
N ALA A 297 10.69 5.78 -33.20
CA ALA A 297 10.50 5.00 -31.99
C ALA A 297 10.99 3.55 -32.15
N MET A 298 10.60 2.89 -33.26
CA MET A 298 11.04 1.53 -33.54
C MET A 298 12.55 1.43 -33.76
N THR A 299 13.17 2.42 -34.41
CA THR A 299 14.63 2.47 -34.59
C THR A 299 15.39 2.53 -33.28
N VAL A 300 14.86 3.25 -32.29
CA VAL A 300 15.49 3.36 -30.97
C VAL A 300 15.36 2.04 -30.22
N VAL A 301 14.21 1.36 -30.31
CA VAL A 301 13.99 0.04 -29.71
C VAL A 301 14.88 -1.04 -30.34
N THR A 302 14.93 -1.12 -31.67
CA THR A 302 15.78 -2.10 -32.36
C THR A 302 17.26 -1.79 -32.17
N PHE A 303 17.65 -0.53 -32.07
CA PHE A 303 19.03 -0.14 -31.75
C PHE A 303 19.42 -0.60 -30.33
N ALA A 304 18.56 -0.40 -29.34
CA ALA A 304 18.78 -0.93 -27.99
C ALA A 304 18.89 -2.46 -27.96
N PHE A 305 18.06 -3.15 -28.75
CA PHE A 305 18.12 -4.62 -28.87
C PHE A 305 19.43 -5.10 -29.50
N ILE A 306 19.88 -4.46 -30.59
CA ILE A 306 21.17 -4.75 -31.23
C ILE A 306 22.33 -4.53 -30.25
N LEU A 307 22.33 -3.42 -29.51
CA LEU A 307 23.35 -3.16 -28.50
C LEU A 307 23.35 -4.22 -27.39
N GLY A 308 22.17 -4.73 -27.01
CA GLY A 308 22.04 -5.85 -26.07
C GLY A 308 22.70 -7.14 -26.59
N ILE A 309 22.57 -7.43 -27.89
CA ILE A 309 23.24 -8.59 -28.53
C ILE A 309 24.75 -8.36 -28.59
N VAL A 310 25.20 -7.16 -28.98
CA VAL A 310 26.63 -6.80 -29.03
C VAL A 310 27.27 -6.98 -27.65
N ARG A 311 26.56 -6.61 -26.57
CA ARG A 311 27.00 -6.83 -25.20
C ARG A 311 27.24 -8.29 -24.85
N MET A 312 26.44 -9.22 -25.40
CA MET A 312 26.63 -10.66 -25.18
C MET A 312 27.80 -11.24 -26.00
N ALA A 313 28.13 -10.62 -27.14
CA ALA A 313 29.16 -11.12 -28.05
C ALA A 313 30.57 -10.59 -27.74
N VAL A 314 30.69 -9.42 -27.10
CA VAL A 314 31.98 -8.74 -26.88
C VAL A 314 32.51 -8.97 -25.47
N THR A 315 33.79 -9.31 -25.36
CA THR A 315 34.49 -9.55 -24.09
C THR A 315 35.24 -8.32 -23.54
N GLN A 316 35.29 -7.22 -24.31
CA GLN A 316 35.97 -5.99 -23.90
C GLN A 316 35.11 -5.16 -22.93
N ASN A 317 35.63 -4.90 -21.72
CA ASN A 317 34.94 -4.15 -20.66
C ASN A 317 34.46 -2.77 -21.11
N PHE A 318 35.26 -2.04 -21.89
CA PHE A 318 34.90 -0.72 -22.41
C PHE A 318 33.63 -0.75 -23.27
N VAL A 319 33.52 -1.74 -24.17
CA VAL A 319 32.37 -1.89 -25.06
C VAL A 319 31.12 -2.27 -24.26
N ILE A 320 31.27 -3.13 -23.24
CA ILE A 320 30.18 -3.51 -22.34
C ILE A 320 29.63 -2.27 -21.63
N MET A 321 30.50 -1.44 -21.02
CA MET A 321 30.11 -0.19 -20.37
C MET A 321 29.42 0.77 -21.35
N ALA A 322 30.03 1.06 -22.51
CA ALA A 322 29.48 1.99 -23.49
C ALA A 322 28.11 1.53 -24.02
N SER A 323 27.95 0.23 -24.26
CA SER A 323 26.67 -0.36 -24.70
C SER A 323 25.59 -0.20 -23.63
N GLN A 324 25.91 -0.36 -22.34
CA GLN A 324 24.95 -0.19 -21.24
C GLN A 324 24.42 1.25 -21.18
N LEU A 325 25.31 2.25 -21.23
CA LEU A 325 24.93 3.66 -21.22
C LEU A 325 24.07 4.05 -22.43
N LEU A 326 24.39 3.50 -23.61
CA LEU A 326 23.60 3.73 -24.82
C LEU A 326 22.22 3.06 -24.76
N VAL A 327 22.11 1.89 -24.11
CA VAL A 327 20.81 1.23 -23.90
C VAL A 327 19.95 2.05 -22.94
N GLU A 328 20.51 2.55 -21.84
CA GLU A 328 19.81 3.45 -20.90
C GLU A 328 19.31 4.72 -21.61
N TYR A 329 20.17 5.36 -22.40
CA TYR A 329 19.78 6.53 -23.20
C TYR A 329 18.71 6.20 -24.25
N SER A 330 18.85 5.07 -24.95
CA SER A 330 17.88 4.62 -25.95
C SER A 330 16.52 4.37 -25.31
N TRP A 331 16.48 3.83 -24.08
CA TRP A 331 15.25 3.67 -23.34
C TRP A 331 14.58 5.02 -23.03
N LEU A 332 15.33 6.02 -22.55
CA LEU A 332 14.80 7.37 -22.28
C LEU A 332 14.21 8.02 -23.52
N VAL A 333 14.94 7.96 -24.64
CA VAL A 333 14.44 8.48 -25.92
C VAL A 333 13.22 7.69 -26.39
N GLY A 334 13.26 6.36 -26.28
CA GLY A 334 12.16 5.48 -26.66
C GLY A 334 10.87 5.83 -25.93
N VAL A 335 10.94 6.07 -24.61
CA VAL A 335 9.80 6.49 -23.79
C VAL A 335 9.20 7.81 -24.30
N ILE A 336 10.03 8.82 -24.60
CA ILE A 336 9.56 10.10 -25.13
C ILE A 336 8.83 9.90 -26.46
N LEU A 337 9.40 9.11 -27.38
CA LEU A 337 8.82 8.89 -28.70
C LEU A 337 7.55 8.06 -28.68
N VAL A 338 7.51 7.00 -27.87
CA VAL A 338 6.32 6.17 -27.67
C VAL A 338 5.20 6.98 -27.01
N SER A 339 5.53 7.85 -26.03
CA SER A 339 4.56 8.74 -25.39
C SER A 339 3.93 9.71 -26.41
N ILE A 340 4.74 10.34 -27.26
CA ILE A 340 4.24 11.21 -28.35
C ILE A 340 3.34 10.41 -29.31
N LEU A 341 3.77 9.20 -29.69
CA LEU A 341 3.04 8.35 -30.63
C LEU A 341 1.64 7.97 -30.11
N LEU A 342 1.52 7.63 -28.82
CA LEU A 342 0.28 7.14 -28.22
C LEU A 342 -0.66 8.26 -27.76
N ARG A 343 -0.13 9.37 -27.25
CA ARG A 343 -0.92 10.43 -26.60
C ARG A 343 -1.36 11.54 -27.55
N VAL A 344 -0.58 11.85 -28.60
CA VAL A 344 -0.75 13.07 -29.41
C VAL A 344 -1.57 12.81 -30.68
N ASP A 345 -2.41 13.79 -31.03
CA ASP A 345 -3.19 13.83 -32.28
C ASP A 345 -2.28 14.00 -33.51
N ASN A 346 -2.72 13.46 -34.64
CA ASN A 346 -1.93 13.36 -35.88
C ASN A 346 -1.30 14.69 -36.33
N ASP A 347 -2.05 15.79 -36.26
CA ASP A 347 -1.60 17.11 -36.77
C ASP A 347 -0.56 17.78 -35.87
N LYS A 348 -0.49 17.38 -34.60
CA LYS A 348 0.35 18.02 -33.57
C LYS A 348 1.68 17.30 -33.33
N ILE A 349 1.83 16.06 -33.77
CA ILE A 349 3.01 15.20 -33.51
C ILE A 349 4.32 15.87 -33.94
N LYS A 350 4.38 16.44 -35.14
CA LYS A 350 5.61 17.08 -35.66
C LYS A 350 6.05 18.26 -34.79
N ASN A 351 5.10 18.99 -34.23
CA ASN A 351 5.37 20.15 -33.38
C ASN A 351 5.77 19.71 -31.97
N THR A 352 5.09 18.71 -31.42
CA THR A 352 5.46 18.12 -30.12
C THR A 352 6.86 17.51 -30.15
N PHE A 353 7.24 16.79 -31.21
CA PHE A 353 8.60 16.25 -31.34
C PHE A 353 9.68 17.33 -31.31
N ARG A 354 9.45 18.46 -32.00
CA ARG A 354 10.40 19.59 -32.03
C ARG A 354 10.61 20.23 -30.67
N ILE A 355 9.63 20.17 -29.78
CA ILE A 355 9.76 20.69 -28.41
C ILE A 355 10.72 19.85 -27.56
N TYR A 356 10.71 18.53 -27.76
CA TYR A 356 11.56 17.60 -27.01
C TYR A 356 12.95 17.41 -27.64
N SER A 357 13.16 17.86 -28.88
CA SER A 357 14.42 17.69 -29.61
C SER A 357 15.65 18.32 -28.93
N PRO A 358 15.61 19.56 -28.38
CA PRO A 358 16.75 20.14 -27.67
C PRO A 358 17.18 19.30 -26.46
N LEU A 359 16.21 18.80 -25.70
CA LEU A 359 16.46 17.95 -24.54
C LEU A 359 17.07 16.60 -24.91
N MET A 360 16.53 15.95 -25.95
CA MET A 360 17.09 14.69 -26.46
C MET A 360 18.53 14.85 -26.94
N LEU A 361 18.86 15.97 -27.59
CA LEU A 361 20.20 16.27 -28.08
C LEU A 361 21.18 16.53 -26.93
N VAL A 362 20.82 17.31 -25.92
CA VAL A 362 21.69 17.53 -24.76
C VAL A 362 21.89 16.23 -23.98
N GLY A 363 20.84 15.43 -23.80
CA GLY A 363 20.95 14.09 -23.21
C GLY A 363 21.93 13.20 -23.97
N PHE A 364 21.91 13.23 -25.31
CA PHE A 364 22.87 12.50 -26.14
C PHE A 364 24.30 12.97 -25.90
N ILE A 365 24.53 14.29 -25.90
CA ILE A 365 25.86 14.88 -25.69
C ILE A 365 26.43 14.47 -24.33
N VAL A 366 25.61 14.51 -23.27
CA VAL A 366 26.03 14.09 -21.92
C VAL A 366 26.42 12.61 -21.88
N ILE A 367 25.66 11.74 -22.55
CA ILE A 367 25.98 10.30 -22.63
C ILE A 367 27.27 10.06 -23.42
N VAL A 368 27.48 10.80 -24.52
CA VAL A 368 28.72 10.73 -25.30
C VAL A 368 29.92 11.19 -24.48
N PHE A 369 29.79 12.28 -23.71
CA PHE A 369 30.82 12.74 -22.79
C PHE A 369 31.20 11.68 -21.76
N ARG A 370 30.20 10.97 -21.22
CA ARG A 370 30.41 9.86 -20.28
C ARG A 370 31.08 8.65 -20.96
N ILE A 371 30.69 8.28 -22.17
CA ILE A 371 31.29 7.14 -22.90
C ILE A 371 32.78 7.41 -23.24
N ILE A 372 33.09 8.62 -23.67
CA ILE A 372 34.45 9.02 -24.05
C ILE A 372 35.31 9.34 -22.82
N LEU A 373 34.70 9.43 -21.63
CA LEU A 373 35.29 9.90 -20.38
C LEU A 373 36.00 11.24 -20.59
N ILE A 374 35.33 12.20 -21.22
CA ILE A 374 35.94 13.47 -21.63
C ILE A 374 36.58 14.22 -20.43
N PRO A 375 37.78 14.83 -20.57
CA PRO A 375 38.40 15.60 -19.48
C PRO A 375 37.55 16.79 -19.02
N ASN A 376 37.57 17.11 -17.73
CA ASN A 376 36.73 18.17 -17.16
C ASN A 376 36.99 19.55 -17.78
N ASP A 377 38.25 19.87 -18.09
CA ASP A 377 38.64 21.14 -18.73
C ASP A 377 37.92 21.36 -20.07
N LEU A 378 37.76 20.28 -20.84
CA LEU A 378 37.07 20.32 -22.12
C LEU A 378 35.55 20.40 -21.96
N VAL A 379 34.98 19.76 -20.93
CA VAL A 379 33.55 19.92 -20.57
C VAL A 379 33.26 21.36 -20.18
N ASN A 380 34.12 21.97 -19.36
CA ASN A 380 33.98 23.34 -18.90
C ASN A 380 34.02 24.35 -20.04
N LEU A 381 34.73 24.02 -21.13
CA LEU A 381 34.81 24.86 -22.32
C LEU A 381 33.60 24.65 -23.27
N ILE A 382 33.17 23.41 -23.51
CA ILE A 382 32.19 23.07 -24.55
C ILE A 382 30.74 23.08 -24.02
N PHE A 383 30.50 22.64 -22.79
CA PHE A 383 29.14 22.40 -22.30
C PHE A 383 28.32 23.69 -22.05
N PRO A 384 28.87 24.77 -21.46
CA PRO A 384 28.13 26.01 -21.25
C PRO A 384 27.53 26.66 -22.53
N PRO A 385 28.26 26.77 -23.67
CA PRO A 385 27.68 27.32 -24.89
C PRO A 385 26.67 26.36 -25.54
N VAL A 386 26.87 25.04 -25.43
CA VAL A 386 25.89 24.04 -25.89
C VAL A 386 24.56 24.17 -25.16
N LEU A 387 24.59 24.34 -23.83
CA LEU A 387 23.39 24.56 -23.02
C LEU A 387 22.66 25.84 -23.42
N LEU A 388 23.38 26.95 -23.61
CA LEU A 388 22.80 28.22 -24.05
C LEU A 388 22.11 28.08 -25.41
N LEU A 389 22.77 27.45 -26.39
CA LEU A 389 22.21 27.21 -27.72
C LEU A 389 20.94 26.35 -27.66
N CYS A 390 20.92 25.32 -26.81
CA CYS A 390 19.74 24.48 -26.63
C CYS A 390 18.61 25.21 -25.92
N ALA A 391 18.92 26.06 -24.93
CA ALA A 391 17.94 26.93 -24.26
C ALA A 391 17.29 27.91 -25.25
N LEU A 392 18.10 28.58 -26.09
CA LEU A 392 17.62 29.48 -27.13
C LEU A 392 16.81 28.75 -28.21
N TRP A 393 17.27 27.56 -28.61
CA TRP A 393 16.53 26.70 -29.54
C TRP A 393 15.15 26.35 -28.98
N GLN A 394 15.09 25.94 -27.71
CA GLN A 394 13.83 25.61 -27.03
C GLN A 394 12.91 26.84 -26.88
N TRP A 395 13.45 27.99 -26.48
CA TRP A 395 12.70 29.25 -26.40
C TRP A 395 12.03 29.60 -27.74
N ASN A 396 12.80 29.53 -28.84
CA ASN A 396 12.31 29.84 -30.18
C ASN A 396 11.21 28.87 -30.64
N VAL A 397 11.35 27.57 -30.35
CA VAL A 397 10.33 26.56 -30.68
C VAL A 397 9.03 26.79 -29.91
N ILE A 398 9.10 27.13 -28.62
CA ILE A 398 7.93 27.42 -27.79
C ILE A 398 7.21 28.68 -28.29
N GLY A 399 7.94 29.76 -28.58
CA GLY A 399 7.37 31.03 -29.04
C GLY A 399 6.62 30.93 -30.37
N ARG A 400 7.22 30.28 -31.38
CA ARG A 400 6.63 30.20 -32.73
C ARG A 400 5.42 29.25 -32.85
N LYS A 401 5.27 28.28 -31.95
CA LYS A 401 4.32 27.16 -32.11
C LYS A 401 3.36 26.94 -30.93
N HIS A 402 3.18 27.95 -30.08
CA HIS A 402 2.47 27.84 -28.80
C HIS A 402 1.01 27.34 -28.87
N ASN A 403 0.31 27.49 -30.01
CA ASN A 403 -1.08 27.07 -30.21
C ASN A 403 -1.24 25.68 -30.87
N GLN A 404 -0.15 25.08 -31.37
CA GLN A 404 -0.21 23.83 -32.15
C GLN A 404 0.23 22.60 -31.36
N VAL A 405 0.25 22.67 -30.01
CA VAL A 405 0.76 21.64 -29.10
C VAL A 405 -0.22 21.44 -27.93
N LEU A 406 -0.23 20.24 -27.34
CA LEU A 406 -1.05 19.92 -26.18
C LEU A 406 -0.71 20.82 -24.97
N ARG A 407 -1.70 21.19 -24.15
CA ARG A 407 -1.49 22.07 -22.99
C ARG A 407 -0.47 21.51 -21.98
N THR A 408 -0.51 20.20 -21.74
CA THR A 408 0.43 19.51 -20.83
C THR A 408 1.86 19.51 -21.38
N ASP A 409 2.04 19.28 -22.68
CA ASP A 409 3.34 19.37 -23.34
C ASP A 409 3.91 20.78 -23.32
N LYS A 410 3.05 21.80 -23.43
CA LYS A 410 3.44 23.20 -23.27
C LYS A 410 3.97 23.46 -21.86
N THR A 411 3.30 22.96 -20.82
CA THR A 411 3.80 23.11 -19.44
C THR A 411 5.14 22.41 -19.23
N TYR A 412 5.32 21.19 -19.77
CA TYR A 412 6.61 20.49 -19.69
C TYR A 412 7.73 21.21 -20.44
N ALA A 413 7.41 21.82 -21.58
CA ALA A 413 8.35 22.62 -22.35
C ALA A 413 8.83 23.87 -21.59
N PHE A 414 7.92 24.56 -20.89
CA PHE A 414 8.29 25.71 -20.06
C PHE A 414 9.13 25.31 -18.85
N ILE A 415 8.78 24.22 -18.16
CA ILE A 415 9.59 23.73 -17.04
C ILE A 415 10.97 23.31 -17.54
N SER A 416 11.04 22.59 -18.66
CA SER A 416 12.32 22.22 -19.29
C SER A 416 13.17 23.44 -19.66
N LEU A 417 12.55 24.49 -20.19
CA LEU A 417 13.23 25.76 -20.50
C LEU A 417 13.76 26.44 -19.23
N ALA A 418 13.00 26.42 -18.13
CA ALA A 418 13.46 26.93 -16.84
C ALA A 418 14.67 26.13 -16.32
N VAL A 419 14.64 24.79 -16.42
CA VAL A 419 15.78 23.94 -16.07
C VAL A 419 16.98 24.23 -16.95
N PHE A 420 16.80 24.43 -18.26
CA PHE A 420 17.89 24.84 -19.15
C PHE A 420 18.49 26.19 -18.76
N GLY A 421 17.67 27.17 -18.39
CA GLY A 421 18.12 28.46 -17.90
C GLY A 421 18.93 28.34 -16.62
N VAL A 422 18.41 27.64 -15.61
CA VAL A 422 19.09 27.39 -14.33
C VAL A 422 20.40 26.63 -14.54
N SER A 423 20.39 25.59 -15.37
CA SER A 423 21.60 24.81 -15.70
C SER A 423 22.65 25.66 -16.42
N THR A 424 22.23 26.56 -17.32
CA THR A 424 23.15 27.50 -17.99
C THR A 424 23.78 28.47 -16.98
N ILE A 425 23.00 28.98 -16.03
CA ILE A 425 23.52 29.86 -14.96
C ILE A 425 24.56 29.12 -14.13
N PHE A 426 24.28 27.89 -13.67
CA PHE A 426 25.25 27.08 -12.91
C PHE A 426 26.51 26.77 -13.73
N ALA A 427 26.36 26.44 -15.01
CA ALA A 427 27.49 26.20 -15.89
C ALA A 427 28.36 27.46 -16.07
N TRP A 428 27.76 28.65 -16.08
CA TRP A 428 28.48 29.92 -16.23
C TRP A 428 29.17 30.36 -14.94
N THR A 429 28.60 30.09 -13.77
CA THR A 429 29.19 30.45 -12.48
C THR A 429 30.38 29.57 -12.07
N GLY A 430 30.59 28.43 -12.74
CA GLY A 430 31.68 27.49 -12.50
C GLY A 430 31.24 26.08 -12.11
N PHE A 431 29.93 25.85 -11.90
CA PHE A 431 29.34 24.57 -11.50
C PHE A 431 28.83 23.76 -12.70
N THR A 432 29.72 23.45 -13.63
CA THR A 432 29.40 22.74 -14.89
C THR A 432 28.89 21.33 -14.66
N LEU A 433 29.47 20.57 -13.72
CA LEU A 433 29.02 19.22 -13.39
C LEU A 433 27.65 19.20 -12.71
N LEU A 434 27.37 20.18 -11.84
CA LEU A 434 26.04 20.37 -11.26
C LEU A 434 25.01 20.67 -12.36
N ALA A 435 25.38 21.46 -13.36
CA ALA A 435 24.52 21.72 -14.53
C ALA A 435 24.24 20.45 -15.35
N VAL A 436 25.26 19.59 -15.56
CA VAL A 436 25.07 18.27 -16.19
C VAL A 436 24.09 17.43 -15.36
N GLN A 437 24.27 17.39 -14.04
CA GLN A 437 23.44 16.61 -13.13
C GLN A 437 21.98 17.07 -13.13
N LEU A 438 21.73 18.39 -13.15
CA LEU A 438 20.38 18.95 -13.23
C LEU A 438 19.67 18.55 -14.52
N ILE A 439 20.39 18.53 -15.65
CA ILE A 439 19.83 18.08 -16.92
C ILE A 439 19.50 16.59 -16.89
N ILE A 440 20.41 15.75 -16.38
CA ILE A 440 20.15 14.30 -16.24
C ILE A 440 18.92 14.08 -15.37
N TRP A 441 18.86 14.72 -14.20
CA TRP A 441 17.70 14.66 -13.32
C TRP A 441 16.40 15.04 -14.03
N TRP A 442 16.39 16.18 -14.72
CA TRP A 442 15.20 16.62 -15.43
C TRP A 442 14.81 15.69 -16.58
N THR A 443 15.77 15.14 -17.33
CA THR A 443 15.46 14.14 -18.37
C THR A 443 14.81 12.90 -17.77
N MET A 444 15.33 12.38 -16.66
CA MET A 444 14.76 11.24 -15.95
C MET A 444 13.34 11.57 -15.44
N GLN A 445 13.15 12.71 -14.77
CA GLN A 445 11.84 13.11 -14.26
C GLN A 445 10.82 13.27 -15.39
N LEU A 446 11.21 13.89 -16.49
CA LEU A 446 10.35 14.06 -17.64
C LEU A 446 9.95 12.70 -18.25
N THR A 447 10.87 11.75 -18.36
CA THR A 447 10.53 10.40 -18.86
C THR A 447 9.53 9.67 -17.95
N CYS A 448 9.67 9.79 -16.63
CA CYS A 448 8.70 9.25 -15.68
C CYS A 448 7.32 9.91 -15.87
N VAL A 449 7.24 11.24 -15.93
CA VAL A 449 5.99 11.98 -16.14
C VAL A 449 5.35 11.64 -17.49
N LEU A 450 6.14 11.53 -18.56
CA LEU A 450 5.66 11.14 -19.89
C LEU A 450 5.14 9.70 -19.92
N THR A 451 5.73 8.80 -19.13
CA THR A 451 5.25 7.42 -18.97
C THR A 451 3.90 7.41 -18.26
N ILE A 452 3.77 8.15 -17.15
CA ILE A 452 2.52 8.23 -16.36
C ILE A 452 1.39 8.82 -17.20
N THR A 453 1.64 9.94 -17.89
CA THR A 453 0.65 10.56 -18.78
C THR A 453 0.32 9.70 -20.00
N CYS A 454 1.26 8.90 -20.49
CA CYS A 454 1.00 7.92 -21.54
C CYS A 454 0.06 6.82 -21.03
N CYS A 455 0.34 6.26 -19.84
CA CYS A 455 -0.53 5.29 -19.19
C CYS A 455 -1.93 5.86 -18.94
N GLU A 456 -2.03 7.10 -18.46
CA GLU A 456 -3.30 7.81 -18.27
C GLU A 456 -4.08 7.94 -19.58
N GLY A 457 -3.41 8.40 -20.65
CA GLY A 457 -4.01 8.52 -21.97
C GLY A 457 -4.52 7.18 -22.50
N TRP A 458 -3.72 6.12 -22.38
CA TRP A 458 -4.10 4.77 -22.80
C TRP A 458 -5.29 4.22 -22.00
N LEU A 459 -5.28 4.39 -20.68
CA LEU A 459 -6.39 4.03 -19.79
C LEU A 459 -7.68 4.77 -20.17
N SER A 460 -7.60 6.05 -20.51
CA SER A 460 -8.77 6.85 -20.93
C SER A 460 -9.39 6.34 -22.23
N VAL A 461 -8.56 5.93 -23.19
CA VAL A 461 -9.01 5.33 -24.47
C VAL A 461 -9.63 3.96 -24.23
N TYR A 462 -9.01 3.15 -23.38
CA TYR A 462 -9.55 1.85 -22.97
C TYR A 462 -10.92 2.00 -22.30
N ALA A 463 -11.09 2.98 -21.41
CA ALA A 463 -12.34 3.26 -20.74
C ALA A 463 -13.47 3.65 -21.71
N LYS A 464 -13.16 4.50 -22.70
CA LYS A 464 -14.10 4.87 -23.77
C LYS A 464 -14.50 3.66 -24.61
N ARG A 465 -13.53 2.82 -25.03
CA ARG A 465 -13.80 1.63 -25.85
C ARG A 465 -14.69 0.61 -25.16
N LYS A 466 -14.48 0.36 -23.87
CA LYS A 466 -15.29 -0.59 -23.09
C LYS A 466 -16.55 0.04 -22.47
N LYS A 467 -16.85 1.31 -22.75
CA LYS A 467 -17.95 2.09 -22.15
C LYS A 467 -18.03 1.88 -20.62
N LEU A 468 -16.87 2.01 -19.95
CA LEU A 468 -16.77 1.73 -18.50
C LEU A 468 -17.61 2.69 -17.64
N ALA A 469 -18.11 3.79 -18.20
CA ALA A 469 -19.05 4.68 -17.52
C ALA A 469 -20.35 3.97 -17.15
N ASP A 470 -20.83 3.07 -18.02
CA ASP A 470 -22.14 2.42 -17.91
C ASP A 470 -22.09 1.08 -17.16
N LYS A 471 -20.88 0.60 -16.81
CA LYS A 471 -20.69 -0.71 -16.16
C LYS A 471 -20.78 -0.64 -14.63
N ALA A 472 -21.17 -1.79 -14.07
CA ALA A 472 -21.24 -2.02 -12.62
C ALA A 472 -19.88 -1.80 -11.93
N ILE A 473 -19.93 -1.50 -10.64
CA ILE A 473 -18.75 -1.16 -9.82
C ILE A 473 -17.71 -2.30 -9.81
N THR A 474 -18.17 -3.54 -9.74
CA THR A 474 -17.35 -4.76 -9.76
C THR A 474 -16.54 -4.96 -11.04
N ASP A 475 -16.93 -4.32 -12.15
CA ASP A 475 -16.19 -4.45 -13.41
C ASP A 475 -15.20 -3.30 -13.61
N LYS A 476 -15.44 -2.16 -12.95
CA LYS A 476 -14.62 -0.93 -13.07
C LYS A 476 -13.66 -0.70 -11.90
N TRP A 477 -13.67 -1.54 -10.86
CA TRP A 477 -12.86 -1.34 -9.66
C TRP A 477 -11.37 -1.22 -9.99
N LEU A 478 -10.83 -2.12 -10.82
CA LEU A 478 -9.41 -2.17 -11.18
C LEU A 478 -9.02 -0.95 -12.01
N TYR A 479 -9.86 -0.54 -12.97
CA TYR A 479 -9.65 0.70 -13.73
C TYR A 479 -9.63 1.92 -12.81
N ARG A 480 -10.63 2.05 -11.93
CA ARG A 480 -10.71 3.18 -10.99
C ARG A 480 -9.54 3.18 -10.00
N PHE A 481 -9.11 2.01 -9.52
CA PHE A 481 -7.96 1.87 -8.63
C PHE A 481 -6.68 2.35 -9.31
N ILE A 482 -6.40 1.86 -10.52
CA ILE A 482 -5.23 2.29 -11.28
C ILE A 482 -5.28 3.79 -11.55
N TYR A 483 -6.43 4.32 -11.97
CA TYR A 483 -6.57 5.72 -12.36
C TYR A 483 -6.54 6.70 -11.17
N LYS A 484 -7.16 6.35 -10.04
CA LYS A 484 -7.30 7.24 -8.86
C LYS A 484 -6.22 7.03 -7.78
N VAL A 485 -5.56 5.87 -7.78
CA VAL A 485 -4.55 5.52 -6.75
C VAL A 485 -3.18 5.36 -7.39
N LEU A 486 -3.03 4.40 -8.31
CA LEU A 486 -1.71 4.01 -8.82
C LEU A 486 -1.06 5.13 -9.65
N LEU A 487 -1.81 5.81 -10.53
CA LEU A 487 -1.26 6.92 -11.33
C LEU A 487 -0.82 8.10 -10.46
N PRO A 488 -1.63 8.66 -9.54
CA PRO A 488 -1.18 9.74 -8.66
C PRO A 488 -0.02 9.34 -7.73
N ILE A 489 -0.05 8.14 -7.14
CA ILE A 489 1.06 7.62 -6.32
C ILE A 489 2.34 7.53 -7.14
N SER A 490 2.26 6.98 -8.36
CA SER A 490 3.42 6.94 -9.26
C SER A 490 3.93 8.33 -9.61
N GLY A 491 3.05 9.35 -9.65
CA GLY A 491 3.42 10.75 -9.81
C GLY A 491 4.26 11.28 -8.64
N VAL A 492 3.83 11.04 -7.40
CA VAL A 492 4.58 11.43 -6.19
C VAL A 492 5.93 10.69 -6.14
N LEU A 493 5.91 9.37 -6.32
CA LEU A 493 7.12 8.54 -6.28
C LEU A 493 8.08 8.84 -7.44
N SER A 494 7.58 9.28 -8.60
CA SER A 494 8.43 9.61 -9.76
C SER A 494 9.50 10.63 -9.43
N PHE A 495 9.18 11.61 -8.58
CA PHE A 495 10.10 12.66 -8.16
C PHE A 495 11.27 12.10 -7.35
N ILE A 496 11.00 11.17 -6.42
CA ILE A 496 12.03 10.51 -5.61
C ILE A 496 12.87 9.58 -6.49
N ILE A 497 12.22 8.77 -7.32
CA ILE A 497 12.88 7.81 -8.21
C ILE A 497 13.77 8.52 -9.23
N SER A 498 13.33 9.64 -9.81
CA SER A 498 14.12 10.36 -10.80
C SER A 498 15.36 11.02 -10.23
N ILE A 499 15.28 11.58 -9.02
CA ILE A 499 16.45 12.13 -8.31
C ILE A 499 17.40 10.98 -7.97
N TYR A 500 16.88 9.87 -7.44
CA TYR A 500 17.68 8.70 -7.10
C TYR A 500 18.42 8.11 -8.31
N TRP A 501 17.73 7.88 -9.43
CA TRP A 501 18.36 7.38 -10.65
C TRP A 501 19.34 8.36 -11.27
N ALA A 502 19.04 9.65 -11.25
CA ALA A 502 20.00 10.65 -11.72
C ALA A 502 21.24 10.71 -10.82
N ALA A 503 21.08 10.57 -9.51
CA ALA A 503 22.19 10.54 -8.55
C ALA A 503 23.06 9.28 -8.70
N ASP A 504 22.45 8.13 -9.00
CA ASP A 504 23.16 6.87 -9.26
C ASP A 504 24.20 7.00 -10.40
N VAL A 505 23.96 7.88 -11.38
CA VAL A 505 24.90 8.16 -12.48
C VAL A 505 26.30 8.56 -11.98
N PHE A 506 26.38 9.28 -10.85
CA PHE A 506 27.63 9.69 -10.19
C PHE A 506 27.82 8.99 -8.83
N ASN A 507 27.16 7.85 -8.61
CA ASN A 507 27.20 7.08 -7.37
C ASN A 507 26.82 7.91 -6.12
N MET A 508 25.78 8.73 -6.25
CA MET A 508 25.21 9.59 -5.20
C MET A 508 23.88 9.07 -4.66
N SER A 509 23.52 7.82 -4.99
CA SER A 509 22.27 7.18 -4.61
C SER A 509 22.08 7.14 -3.09
N ASP A 510 23.15 6.82 -2.36
CA ASP A 510 23.12 6.66 -0.90
C ASP A 510 22.95 8.01 -0.20
N THR A 511 23.71 9.03 -0.62
CA THR A 511 23.55 10.42 -0.15
C THR A 511 22.15 10.94 -0.43
N THR A 512 21.59 10.62 -1.60
CA THR A 512 20.22 11.00 -1.97
C THR A 512 19.19 10.36 -1.04
N TRP A 513 19.38 9.07 -0.73
CA TRP A 513 18.51 8.35 0.18
C TRP A 513 18.60 8.89 1.61
N GLU A 514 19.79 9.28 2.05
CA GLU A 514 19.99 9.95 3.33
C GLU A 514 19.28 11.31 3.35
N ILE A 515 19.42 12.13 2.30
CA ILE A 515 18.73 13.41 2.14
C ILE A 515 17.21 13.24 2.23
N PHE A 516 16.63 12.23 1.57
CA PHE A 516 15.18 12.01 1.62
C PHE A 516 14.67 11.55 2.98
N ASN A 517 15.46 10.74 3.69
CA ASN A 517 15.10 10.24 5.02
C ASN A 517 15.51 11.16 6.16
N LYS A 518 16.31 12.19 5.90
CA LYS A 518 16.71 13.18 6.90
C LYS A 518 15.50 13.94 7.41
N ASP A 519 15.37 14.00 8.74
CA ASP A 519 14.34 14.78 9.41
C ASP A 519 14.68 16.27 9.29
N TYR A 520 14.03 16.97 8.36
CA TYR A 520 14.20 18.41 8.18
C TYR A 520 13.48 19.21 9.27
N ILE A 521 12.35 18.70 9.74
CA ILE A 521 11.61 19.27 10.86
C ILE A 521 11.73 18.27 12.01
N LYS A 522 12.49 18.62 13.04
CA LYS A 522 12.64 17.79 14.24
C LYS A 522 12.29 18.61 15.48
N THR A 523 11.09 18.38 16.00
CA THR A 523 10.65 18.92 17.30
C THR A 523 10.42 17.76 18.26
N SER A 524 10.27 18.05 19.56
CA SER A 524 10.06 17.00 20.57
C SER A 524 8.85 16.10 20.32
N ASN A 525 7.84 16.61 19.59
CA ASN A 525 6.56 15.93 19.39
C ASN A 525 6.19 15.74 17.91
N PHE A 526 7.03 16.15 16.96
CA PHE A 526 6.75 16.04 15.53
C PHE A 526 8.05 15.97 14.72
N THR A 527 8.13 14.96 13.84
CA THR A 527 9.25 14.74 12.93
C THR A 527 8.75 14.62 11.50
N ALA A 528 9.37 15.33 10.56
CA ALA A 528 9.05 15.21 9.15
C ALA A 528 10.31 15.18 8.28
N SER A 529 10.37 14.15 7.42
CA SER A 529 11.33 13.99 6.35
C SER A 529 10.62 14.14 5.00
N LEU A 530 11.39 14.32 3.91
CA LEU A 530 10.79 14.39 2.58
C LEU A 530 10.09 13.06 2.20
N PHE A 531 10.67 11.94 2.65
CA PHE A 531 10.07 10.62 2.46
C PHE A 531 8.75 10.49 3.22
N SER A 532 8.68 10.89 4.50
CA SER A 532 7.45 10.77 5.30
C SER A 532 6.31 11.64 4.75
N ILE A 533 6.61 12.84 4.23
CA ILE A 533 5.64 13.70 3.53
C ILE A 533 5.12 12.99 2.26
N SER A 534 6.01 12.37 1.49
CA SER A 534 5.63 11.65 0.27
C SER A 534 4.75 10.43 0.57
N GLU A 535 5.01 9.72 1.67
CA GLU A 535 4.22 8.58 2.14
C GLU A 535 2.80 9.01 2.52
N VAL A 536 2.65 10.09 3.30
CA VAL A 536 1.34 10.65 3.67
C VAL A 536 0.56 11.12 2.44
N ALA A 537 1.24 11.73 1.46
CA ALA A 537 0.62 12.10 0.18
C ALA A 537 0.16 10.87 -0.62
N CYS A 538 0.92 9.78 -0.63
CA CYS A 538 0.50 8.53 -1.27
C CYS A 538 -0.71 7.90 -0.57
N LEU A 539 -0.72 7.89 0.76
CA LEU A 539 -1.85 7.41 1.57
C LEU A 539 -3.12 8.23 1.30
N TYR A 540 -3.01 9.55 1.10
CA TYR A 540 -4.16 10.39 0.78
C TYR A 540 -4.93 9.87 -0.45
N PHE A 541 -4.23 9.50 -1.53
CA PHE A 541 -4.87 8.98 -2.73
C PHE A 541 -5.56 7.63 -2.50
N LEU A 542 -4.95 6.75 -1.71
CA LEU A 542 -5.54 5.46 -1.33
C LEU A 542 -6.81 5.66 -0.50
N PHE A 543 -6.76 6.48 0.55
CA PHE A 543 -7.90 6.73 1.43
C PHE A 543 -9.03 7.49 0.71
N ASN A 544 -8.70 8.41 -0.19
CA ASN A 544 -9.70 9.05 -1.04
C ASN A 544 -10.41 8.05 -1.96
N TYR A 545 -9.69 7.06 -2.51
CA TYR A 545 -10.29 5.98 -3.30
C TYR A 545 -11.20 5.08 -2.45
N ILE A 546 -10.76 4.71 -1.24
CA ILE A 546 -11.58 3.92 -0.30
C ILE A 546 -12.86 4.69 0.03
N ASN A 547 -12.77 5.99 0.33
CA ASN A 547 -13.92 6.85 0.60
C ASN A 547 -14.92 6.87 -0.56
N ILE A 548 -14.47 7.18 -1.77
CA ILE A 548 -15.34 7.23 -2.96
C ILE A 548 -15.98 5.85 -3.22
N THR A 549 -15.21 4.77 -3.09
CA THR A 549 -15.68 3.41 -3.35
C THR A 549 -16.68 2.93 -2.31
N SER A 550 -16.45 3.21 -1.03
CA SER A 550 -17.38 2.87 0.07
C SER A 550 -18.72 3.58 -0.08
N VAL A 551 -18.71 4.86 -0.48
CA VAL A 551 -19.94 5.63 -0.73
C VAL A 551 -20.71 5.10 -1.93
N ASP A 552 -20.03 4.83 -3.04
CA ASP A 552 -20.65 4.28 -4.25
C ASP A 552 -21.20 2.85 -4.02
N PHE A 553 -20.51 2.02 -3.24
CA PHE A 553 -20.96 0.68 -2.88
C PHE A 553 -22.25 0.72 -2.05
N MET A 554 -22.29 1.58 -1.03
CA MET A 554 -23.51 1.71 -0.21
C MET A 554 -24.66 2.36 -0.96
N ARG A 555 -24.39 3.30 -1.87
CA ARG A 555 -25.42 3.83 -2.77
C ARG A 555 -26.14 2.70 -3.50
N HIS A 556 -25.37 1.81 -4.12
CA HIS A 556 -25.93 0.65 -4.83
C HIS A 556 -26.68 -0.32 -3.91
N HIS A 557 -26.20 -0.51 -2.68
CA HIS A 557 -26.88 -1.36 -1.70
C HIS A 557 -28.23 -0.77 -1.24
N PHE A 558 -28.27 0.51 -0.88
CA PHE A 558 -29.47 1.17 -0.39
C PHE A 558 -30.51 1.41 -1.49
N GLU A 559 -30.08 1.76 -2.70
CA GLU A 559 -30.99 1.90 -3.85
C GLU A 559 -31.70 0.59 -4.21
N LYS A 560 -31.03 -0.56 -4.01
CA LYS A 560 -31.63 -1.88 -4.22
C LYS A 560 -32.58 -2.31 -3.10
N ALA A 561 -32.28 -1.93 -1.86
CA ALA A 561 -33.05 -2.37 -0.70
C ALA A 561 -34.36 -1.58 -0.55
N ASP A 562 -34.29 -0.23 -0.64
CA ASP A 562 -35.46 0.63 -0.45
C ASP A 562 -35.27 2.00 -1.13
N PRO A 563 -35.85 2.21 -2.33
CA PRO A 563 -35.67 3.43 -3.11
C PRO A 563 -36.21 4.70 -2.43
N ARG A 564 -37.25 4.58 -1.59
CA ARG A 564 -37.93 5.75 -1.01
C ARG A 564 -37.11 6.39 0.11
N SER A 565 -36.39 5.59 0.89
CA SER A 565 -35.53 6.06 1.98
C SER A 565 -34.03 6.08 1.64
N ALA A 566 -33.63 5.59 0.46
CA ALA A 566 -32.23 5.46 0.06
C ALA A 566 -31.45 6.78 0.13
N ALA A 567 -32.01 7.88 -0.39
CA ALA A 567 -31.31 9.18 -0.46
C ALA A 567 -30.83 9.66 0.93
N SER A 568 -31.71 9.63 1.93
CA SER A 568 -31.37 10.03 3.30
C SER A 568 -30.34 9.10 3.95
N LYS A 569 -30.48 7.79 3.76
CA LYS A 569 -29.53 6.78 4.28
C LYS A 569 -28.14 6.93 3.64
N ILE A 570 -28.06 7.24 2.35
CA ILE A 570 -26.81 7.46 1.63
C ILE A 570 -26.09 8.70 2.14
N VAL A 571 -26.79 9.82 2.35
CA VAL A 571 -26.17 11.05 2.84
C VAL A 571 -25.63 10.87 4.26
N MET A 572 -26.41 10.24 5.15
CA MET A 572 -25.96 9.91 6.50
C MET A 572 -24.71 9.01 6.47
N PHE A 573 -24.76 7.91 5.70
CA PHE A 573 -23.66 6.97 5.59
C PHE A 573 -22.40 7.61 5.01
N LYS A 574 -22.55 8.44 3.97
CA LYS A 574 -21.45 9.20 3.38
C LYS A 574 -20.74 10.03 4.44
N ASN A 575 -21.47 10.80 5.23
CA ASN A 575 -20.86 11.66 6.26
C ASN A 575 -20.15 10.83 7.34
N VAL A 576 -20.78 9.76 7.84
CA VAL A 576 -20.19 8.88 8.86
C VAL A 576 -18.93 8.20 8.33
N MET A 577 -18.97 7.59 7.14
CA MET A 577 -17.79 6.95 6.57
C MET A 577 -16.68 7.94 6.22
N GLN A 578 -17.01 9.14 5.78
CA GLN A 578 -16.01 10.17 5.53
C GLN A 578 -15.25 10.52 6.80
N VAL A 579 -15.94 10.69 7.93
CA VAL A 579 -15.30 10.93 9.23
C VAL A 579 -14.41 9.76 9.65
N ILE A 580 -14.90 8.52 9.52
CA ILE A 580 -14.12 7.33 9.90
C ILE A 580 -12.87 7.17 9.02
N ILE A 581 -13.03 7.23 7.69
CA ILE A 581 -11.94 6.99 6.73
C ILE A 581 -10.87 8.09 6.84
N TRP A 582 -11.28 9.37 6.89
CA TRP A 582 -10.33 10.46 7.06
C TRP A 582 -9.73 10.51 8.47
N GLY A 583 -10.47 10.08 9.50
CA GLY A 583 -9.94 9.91 10.85
C GLY A 583 -8.84 8.85 10.91
N ILE A 584 -9.02 7.71 10.24
CA ILE A 584 -7.99 6.67 10.14
C ILE A 584 -6.78 7.17 9.34
N TRP A 585 -7.01 7.85 8.21
CA TRP A 585 -5.92 8.45 7.42
C TRP A 585 -5.11 9.43 8.27
N LEU A 586 -5.78 10.34 8.99
CA LEU A 586 -5.14 11.31 9.88
C LEU A 586 -4.30 10.60 10.94
N MET A 587 -4.80 9.50 11.49
CA MET A 587 -4.09 8.72 12.49
C MET A 587 -2.82 8.05 11.97
N ILE A 588 -2.89 7.45 10.79
CA ILE A 588 -1.71 6.88 10.14
C ILE A 588 -0.72 8.01 9.81
N ALA A 589 -1.21 9.16 9.32
CA ALA A 589 -0.35 10.30 9.01
C ALA A 589 0.37 10.84 10.25
N LEU A 590 -0.33 10.99 11.39
CA LEU A 590 0.28 11.40 12.66
C LEU A 590 1.33 10.38 13.16
N ASN A 591 1.11 9.09 12.92
CA ASN A 591 2.08 8.04 13.25
C ASN A 591 3.31 8.09 12.32
N VAL A 592 3.12 8.33 11.02
CA VAL A 592 4.21 8.50 10.03
C VAL A 592 5.07 9.72 10.38
N PHE A 593 4.46 10.81 10.88
CA PHE A 593 5.19 11.97 11.40
C PHE A 593 5.73 11.80 12.84
N GLN A 594 5.65 10.58 13.39
CA GLN A 594 6.08 10.21 14.74
C GLN A 594 5.60 11.18 15.83
N VAL A 595 4.33 11.59 15.75
CA VAL A 595 3.75 12.49 16.73
C VAL A 595 3.79 11.85 18.13
N GLY A 596 4.18 12.64 19.14
CA GLY A 596 4.37 12.16 20.50
C GLY A 596 3.17 11.34 21.01
N LYS A 597 3.40 10.08 21.40
CA LYS A 597 2.34 9.15 21.82
C LYS A 597 1.49 9.69 22.97
N SER A 598 2.11 10.41 23.91
CA SER A 598 1.41 11.04 25.04
C SER A 598 0.40 12.10 24.59
N TRP A 599 0.75 12.90 23.58
CA TRP A 599 -0.15 13.90 23.01
C TRP A 599 -1.33 13.26 22.27
N LEU A 600 -1.06 12.22 21.47
CA LEU A 600 -2.12 11.46 20.81
C LEU A 600 -3.08 10.86 21.85
N LEU A 601 -2.56 10.22 22.90
CA LEU A 601 -3.39 9.67 23.99
C LEU A 601 -4.26 10.75 24.65
N ALA A 602 -3.73 11.95 24.88
CA ALA A 602 -4.51 13.06 25.46
C ALA A 602 -5.66 13.49 24.54
N ILE A 603 -5.42 13.64 23.23
CA ILE A 603 -6.46 13.96 22.25
C ILE A 603 -7.52 12.85 22.22
N PHE A 604 -7.11 11.57 22.20
CA PHE A 604 -8.04 10.45 22.22
C PHE A 604 -8.88 10.39 23.48
N ALA A 605 -8.26 10.62 24.64
CA ALA A 605 -8.98 10.69 25.90
C ALA A 605 -10.05 11.80 25.86
N GLY A 606 -9.68 12.99 25.36
CA GLY A 606 -10.61 14.11 25.19
C GLY A 606 -11.75 13.81 24.22
N LEU A 607 -11.44 13.32 23.01
CA LEU A 607 -12.42 12.97 21.99
C LEU A 607 -13.36 11.84 22.43
N SER A 608 -12.82 10.78 23.05
CA SER A 608 -13.60 9.67 23.57
C SER A 608 -14.55 10.11 24.69
N THR A 609 -14.06 10.99 25.58
CA THR A 609 -14.87 11.53 26.67
C THR A 609 -15.99 12.42 26.12
N GLY A 610 -15.68 13.33 25.18
CA GLY A 610 -16.67 14.18 24.53
C GLY A 610 -17.73 13.40 23.77
N LEU A 611 -17.33 12.36 23.02
CA LEU A 611 -18.25 11.47 22.30
C LEU A 611 -19.13 10.66 23.27
N GLY A 612 -18.55 10.21 24.39
CA GLY A 612 -19.28 9.52 25.46
C GLY A 612 -20.36 10.39 26.08
N PHE A 613 -20.04 11.66 26.40
CA PHE A 613 -21.03 12.61 26.91
C PHE A 613 -22.11 12.94 25.89
N ALA A 614 -21.75 13.16 24.62
CA ALA A 614 -22.73 13.44 23.56
C ALA A 614 -23.67 12.26 23.28
N SER A 615 -23.21 11.02 23.52
CA SER A 615 -24.00 9.80 23.30
C SER A 615 -24.77 9.35 24.54
N LYS A 616 -24.65 10.04 25.68
CA LYS A 616 -25.23 9.64 26.96
C LYS A 616 -26.73 9.38 26.86
N ASP A 617 -27.49 10.35 26.36
CA ASP A 617 -28.96 10.28 26.31
C ASP A 617 -29.45 9.20 25.32
N ILE A 618 -28.68 8.93 24.27
CA ILE A 618 -28.98 7.87 23.29
C ILE A 618 -28.81 6.50 23.95
N LEU A 619 -27.69 6.29 24.65
CA LEU A 619 -27.42 5.03 25.38
C LEU A 619 -28.45 4.78 26.47
N GLU A 620 -28.87 5.84 27.18
CA GLU A 620 -29.91 5.77 28.19
C GLU A 620 -31.25 5.31 27.59
N ASN A 621 -31.66 5.90 26.46
CA ASN A 621 -32.86 5.47 25.73
C ASN A 621 -32.80 4.00 25.27
N ILE A 622 -31.65 3.54 24.78
CA ILE A 622 -31.46 2.15 24.35
C ILE A 622 -31.58 1.20 25.53
N TYR A 623 -30.92 1.50 26.65
CA TYR A 623 -30.99 0.70 27.86
C TYR A 623 -32.42 0.54 28.35
N TYR A 624 -33.17 1.64 28.42
CA TYR A 624 -34.58 1.62 28.79
C TYR A 624 -35.45 0.89 27.76
N GLY A 625 -35.17 1.03 26.47
CA GLY A 625 -35.86 0.28 25.42
C GLY A 625 -35.74 -1.23 25.60
N ILE A 626 -34.53 -1.72 25.84
CA ILE A 626 -34.27 -3.15 26.13
C ILE A 626 -35.05 -3.58 27.38
N SER A 627 -35.05 -2.76 28.43
CA SER A 627 -35.77 -3.03 29.68
C SER A 627 -37.30 -3.07 29.49
N LEU A 628 -37.88 -2.22 28.64
CA LEU A 628 -39.31 -2.29 28.28
C LEU A 628 -39.61 -3.61 27.55
N MET A 629 -38.83 -3.93 26.52
CA MET A 629 -38.97 -5.15 25.73
C MET A 629 -38.84 -6.43 26.55
N MET A 630 -38.09 -6.39 27.66
CA MET A 630 -37.90 -7.54 28.56
C MET A 630 -39.15 -7.89 29.40
N GLY A 631 -40.27 -7.17 29.22
CA GLY A 631 -41.59 -7.58 29.73
C GLY A 631 -42.23 -6.63 30.73
N ARG A 632 -41.72 -5.40 30.89
CA ARG A 632 -42.41 -4.39 31.73
C ARG A 632 -43.71 -3.92 31.09
N VAL A 633 -43.68 -3.69 29.78
CA VAL A 633 -44.81 -3.32 28.92
C VAL A 633 -44.80 -4.21 27.69
N LYS A 634 -45.96 -4.67 27.24
CA LYS A 634 -46.11 -5.49 26.02
C LYS A 634 -46.75 -4.68 24.91
N VAL A 635 -46.44 -5.04 23.67
CA VAL A 635 -47.19 -4.54 22.52
C VAL A 635 -48.64 -4.99 22.67
N GLY A 636 -49.57 -4.04 22.55
CA GLY A 636 -50.99 -4.23 22.80
C GLY A 636 -51.45 -3.84 24.20
N ASP A 637 -50.55 -3.57 25.15
CA ASP A 637 -50.94 -3.05 26.46
C ASP A 637 -51.59 -1.66 26.33
N TYR A 638 -52.58 -1.38 27.18
CA TYR A 638 -53.20 -0.06 27.27
C TYR A 638 -52.59 0.70 28.43
N ILE A 639 -51.95 1.82 28.15
CA ILE A 639 -51.21 2.59 29.14
C ILE A 639 -51.63 4.06 29.17
N ILE A 640 -51.46 4.68 30.33
CA ILE A 640 -51.64 6.12 30.52
C ILE A 640 -50.29 6.71 30.87
N CYS A 641 -49.81 7.60 30.01
CA CYS A 641 -48.55 8.32 30.19
C CYS A 641 -48.77 9.80 29.88
N ASP A 642 -48.33 10.68 30.79
CA ASP A 642 -48.39 12.14 30.63
C ASP A 642 -49.81 12.69 30.34
N GLY A 643 -50.84 12.03 30.87
CA GLY A 643 -52.25 12.39 30.66
C GLY A 643 -52.86 11.82 29.38
N THR A 644 -52.07 11.22 28.49
CA THR A 644 -52.58 10.58 27.28
C THR A 644 -52.83 9.09 27.51
N ARG A 645 -54.04 8.64 27.16
CA ARG A 645 -54.42 7.22 27.14
C ARG A 645 -54.19 6.66 25.74
N GLY A 646 -53.58 5.48 25.64
CA GLY A 646 -53.37 4.84 24.35
C GLY A 646 -52.87 3.41 24.43
N LYS A 647 -52.99 2.72 23.30
CA LYS A 647 -52.53 1.34 23.14
C LYS A 647 -51.10 1.33 22.61
N VAL A 648 -50.25 0.48 23.17
CA VAL A 648 -48.86 0.32 22.72
C VAL A 648 -48.85 -0.37 21.36
N SER A 649 -48.48 0.36 20.31
CA SER A 649 -48.44 -0.16 18.94
C SER A 649 -47.09 -0.82 18.61
N SER A 650 -45.98 -0.23 19.06
CA SER A 650 -44.65 -0.83 18.93
C SER A 650 -43.66 -0.30 19.96
N ILE A 651 -42.69 -1.13 20.33
CA ILE A 651 -41.57 -0.76 21.20
C ILE A 651 -40.32 -0.88 20.34
N SER A 652 -39.59 0.23 20.15
CA SER A 652 -38.30 0.29 19.47
C SER A 652 -37.18 0.52 20.48
N TYR A 653 -35.91 0.41 20.05
CA TYR A 653 -34.78 0.62 20.95
C TYR A 653 -34.74 2.02 21.55
N THR A 654 -35.17 3.05 20.83
CA THR A 654 -35.10 4.46 21.29
C THR A 654 -36.44 5.04 21.73
N SER A 655 -37.56 4.51 21.24
CA SER A 655 -38.88 5.05 21.51
C SER A 655 -39.96 3.98 21.55
N THR A 656 -41.05 4.29 22.25
CA THR A 656 -42.28 3.50 22.30
C THR A 656 -43.40 4.29 21.63
N MET A 657 -44.11 3.66 20.70
CA MET A 657 -45.21 4.26 19.96
C MET A 657 -46.53 3.90 20.64
N LEU A 658 -47.32 4.93 20.96
CA LEU A 658 -48.69 4.80 21.49
C LEU A 658 -49.68 5.27 20.43
N GLU A 659 -50.70 4.45 20.18
CA GLU A 659 -51.88 4.84 19.43
C GLU A 659 -52.91 5.40 20.42
N ALA A 660 -53.13 6.70 20.38
CA ALA A 660 -54.05 7.39 21.26
C ALA A 660 -55.51 7.16 20.82
N THR A 661 -56.46 7.42 21.72
CA THR A 661 -57.90 7.26 21.46
C THR A 661 -58.44 8.14 20.33
N ASP A 662 -57.73 9.23 19.99
CA ASP A 662 -58.07 10.13 18.89
C ASP A 662 -57.52 9.66 17.53
N GLY A 663 -56.85 8.51 17.48
CA GLY A 663 -56.23 7.94 16.28
C GLY A 663 -54.84 8.47 15.96
N SER A 664 -54.26 9.35 16.80
CA SER A 664 -52.89 9.83 16.62
C SER A 664 -51.86 8.81 17.12
N VAL A 665 -50.68 8.76 16.48
CA VAL A 665 -49.55 7.95 16.92
C VAL A 665 -48.52 8.86 17.59
N ILE A 666 -48.30 8.65 18.88
CA ILE A 666 -47.39 9.45 19.70
C ILE A 666 -46.14 8.64 20.01
N ALA A 667 -44.98 9.21 19.69
CA ALA A 667 -43.68 8.62 19.95
C ALA A 667 -43.12 9.14 21.29
N PHE A 668 -43.09 8.28 22.31
CA PHE A 668 -42.42 8.58 23.57
C PHE A 668 -40.98 8.08 23.54
N GLN A 669 -40.02 8.91 23.96
CA GLN A 669 -38.66 8.42 24.20
C GLN A 669 -38.69 7.42 25.37
N ASN A 670 -37.94 6.32 25.24
CA ASN A 670 -37.97 5.25 26.25
C ASN A 670 -37.52 5.74 27.63
N SER A 671 -36.54 6.66 27.68
CA SER A 671 -36.10 7.29 28.93
C SER A 671 -37.20 8.12 29.58
N GLN A 672 -38.03 8.82 28.80
CA GLN A 672 -39.15 9.61 29.33
C GLN A 672 -40.24 8.71 29.92
N LEU A 673 -40.58 7.61 29.24
CA LEU A 673 -41.56 6.64 29.74
C LEU A 673 -41.10 5.97 31.05
N PHE A 674 -39.79 5.79 31.22
CA PHE A 674 -39.21 5.19 32.42
C PHE A 674 -38.98 6.20 33.55
N SER A 675 -38.66 7.45 33.22
CA SER A 675 -38.39 8.51 34.20
C SER A 675 -39.68 9.04 34.82
N LYS A 676 -40.77 9.06 34.04
CA LYS A 676 -42.11 9.39 34.52
C LYS A 676 -42.86 8.13 34.94
N ASN A 677 -43.78 8.26 35.89
CA ASN A 677 -44.70 7.16 36.23
C ASN A 677 -45.72 6.98 35.09
N TYR A 678 -45.89 5.75 34.62
CA TYR A 678 -46.98 5.36 33.72
C TYR A 678 -47.92 4.37 34.43
N LYS A 679 -49.19 4.39 34.06
CA LYS A 679 -50.19 3.41 34.53
C LYS A 679 -50.41 2.38 33.43
N ASN A 680 -50.20 1.10 33.73
CA ASN A 680 -50.54 0.01 32.82
C ASN A 680 -51.91 -0.55 33.23
N MET A 681 -52.91 -0.33 32.39
CA MET A 681 -54.31 -0.66 32.68
C MET A 681 -54.65 -2.11 32.35
N THR A 682 -53.91 -2.75 31.44
CA THR A 682 -54.15 -4.14 31.00
C THR A 682 -53.41 -5.19 31.83
N LYS A 683 -52.39 -4.82 32.60
CA LYS A 683 -51.55 -5.76 33.36
C LYS A 683 -52.24 -6.41 34.58
N ASN A 684 -53.34 -5.84 35.05
CA ASN A 684 -54.14 -6.40 36.13
C ASN A 684 -55.20 -7.36 35.54
N HIS A 685 -56.49 -7.14 35.81
CA HIS A 685 -57.61 -7.92 35.25
C HIS A 685 -58.22 -7.29 33.98
N GLY A 686 -57.67 -6.17 33.47
CA GLY A 686 -58.15 -5.51 32.25
C GLY A 686 -59.46 -4.71 32.39
N TYR A 687 -59.95 -4.54 33.61
CA TYR A 687 -61.10 -3.69 33.93
C TYR A 687 -60.66 -2.48 34.74
N GLU A 688 -61.29 -1.33 34.49
CA GLU A 688 -61.12 -0.12 35.31
C GLU A 688 -62.41 0.21 36.07
N LEU A 689 -62.23 0.90 37.19
CA LEU A 689 -63.34 1.37 38.01
C LEU A 689 -63.89 2.65 37.37
N ASP A 690 -65.10 2.57 36.86
CA ASP A 690 -65.84 3.73 36.34
C ASP A 690 -66.89 4.21 37.35
N ILE A 691 -67.15 5.51 37.31
CA ILE A 691 -68.01 6.22 38.27
C ILE A 691 -69.01 7.06 37.49
N LEU A 692 -70.26 6.59 37.46
CA LEU A 692 -71.38 7.25 36.80
C LEU A 692 -72.32 7.84 37.85
N GLU A 693 -73.01 8.91 37.50
CA GLU A 693 -73.88 9.64 38.43
C GLU A 693 -75.24 9.90 37.80
N VAL A 694 -76.30 9.63 38.57
CA VAL A 694 -77.69 9.88 38.15
C VAL A 694 -78.46 10.57 39.27
N GLY A 695 -79.26 11.57 38.93
CA GLY A 695 -80.14 12.27 39.87
C GLY A 695 -81.55 11.71 39.85
N ILE A 696 -82.13 11.46 41.03
CA ILE A 696 -83.54 11.04 41.20
C ILE A 696 -84.33 12.09 42.00
N ALA A 697 -85.64 12.18 41.79
CA ALA A 697 -86.48 13.18 42.44
C ALA A 697 -86.54 13.01 43.96
N TYR A 698 -86.57 14.13 44.68
CA TYR A 698 -86.81 14.14 46.13
C TYR A 698 -88.18 13.52 46.45
N GLY A 699 -88.21 12.61 47.43
CA GLY A 699 -89.39 11.81 47.77
C GLY A 699 -89.37 10.38 47.22
N SER A 700 -88.47 10.06 46.29
CA SER A 700 -88.26 8.69 45.81
C SER A 700 -87.70 7.77 46.89
N ASN A 701 -88.14 6.50 46.92
CA ASN A 701 -87.62 5.51 47.87
C ASN A 701 -86.21 5.04 47.48
N VAL A 702 -85.19 5.74 48.01
CA VAL A 702 -83.77 5.50 47.69
C VAL A 702 -83.34 4.04 47.84
N LYS A 703 -83.87 3.30 48.83
CA LYS A 703 -83.49 1.88 49.04
C LYS A 703 -83.99 1.00 47.89
N GLU A 704 -85.20 1.26 47.42
CA GLU A 704 -85.83 0.54 46.33
C GLU A 704 -85.16 0.87 45.00
N VAL A 705 -84.92 2.16 44.72
CA VAL A 705 -84.20 2.59 43.50
C VAL A 705 -82.81 1.96 43.42
N LYS A 706 -82.07 1.89 44.54
CA LYS A 706 -80.77 1.23 44.57
C LYS A 706 -80.85 -0.24 44.18
N GLN A 707 -81.83 -0.96 44.70
CA GLN A 707 -81.98 -2.39 44.42
C GLN A 707 -82.33 -2.62 42.94
N ILE A 708 -83.29 -1.85 42.41
CA ILE A 708 -83.71 -1.91 41.00
C ILE A 708 -82.51 -1.64 40.07
N LEU A 709 -81.73 -0.60 40.35
CA LEU A 709 -80.54 -0.27 39.54
C LEU A 709 -79.45 -1.34 39.64
N ILE A 710 -79.22 -1.93 40.82
CA ILE A 710 -78.28 -3.05 40.96
C ILE A 710 -78.74 -4.25 40.13
N ASP A 711 -80.03 -4.61 40.22
CA ASP A 711 -80.60 -5.77 39.54
C ASP A 711 -80.64 -5.60 38.01
N ALA A 712 -80.83 -4.36 37.52
CA ALA A 712 -80.76 -4.05 36.10
C ALA A 712 -79.32 -4.08 35.57
N LEU A 713 -78.40 -3.41 36.26
CA LEU A 713 -77.01 -3.32 35.83
C LEU A 713 -76.28 -4.67 35.89
N MET A 714 -76.60 -5.53 36.87
CA MET A 714 -76.03 -6.89 36.96
C MET A 714 -76.39 -7.78 35.76
N LYS A 715 -77.39 -7.42 34.95
CA LYS A 715 -77.76 -8.17 33.73
C LYS A 715 -76.96 -7.76 32.50
N LEU A 716 -76.17 -6.68 32.58
CA LEU A 716 -75.37 -6.21 31.44
C LEU A 716 -74.10 -7.05 31.27
N ASP A 717 -73.82 -7.43 30.03
CA ASP A 717 -72.63 -8.22 29.67
C ASP A 717 -71.32 -7.39 29.67
N CYS A 718 -71.42 -6.05 29.71
CA CYS A 718 -70.28 -5.14 29.67
C CYS A 718 -69.61 -4.88 31.04
N ILE A 719 -70.18 -5.41 32.14
CA ILE A 719 -69.69 -5.18 33.51
C ILE A 719 -68.91 -6.40 34.01
N TYR A 720 -67.86 -6.16 34.79
CA TYR A 720 -67.12 -7.23 35.46
C TYR A 720 -67.91 -7.84 36.63
N GLN A 721 -68.64 -8.92 36.33
CA GLN A 721 -69.60 -9.56 37.26
C GLN A 721 -68.98 -9.98 38.61
N ASP A 722 -67.72 -10.43 38.63
CA ASP A 722 -67.04 -10.88 39.87
C ASP A 722 -66.89 -9.78 40.93
N LYS A 723 -66.81 -8.50 40.52
CA LYS A 723 -66.67 -7.36 41.45
C LYS A 723 -68.00 -6.72 41.84
N GLY A 724 -69.07 -7.04 41.10
CA GLY A 724 -70.42 -6.54 41.30
C GLY A 724 -70.58 -5.04 41.07
N VAL A 725 -71.84 -4.59 41.11
CA VAL A 725 -72.26 -3.19 40.98
C VAL A 725 -72.54 -2.61 42.36
N LYS A 726 -72.11 -1.37 42.63
CA LYS A 726 -72.45 -0.65 43.86
C LYS A 726 -73.15 0.66 43.54
N VAL A 727 -74.38 0.83 44.03
CA VAL A 727 -75.12 2.09 43.94
C VAL A 727 -75.12 2.77 45.31
N LEU A 728 -74.40 3.88 45.41
CA LEU A 728 -74.21 4.66 46.63
C LEU A 728 -75.02 5.96 46.55
N LEU A 729 -75.49 6.48 47.69
CA LEU A 729 -76.02 7.84 47.72
C LEU A 729 -74.83 8.79 47.83
N LYS A 730 -74.68 9.72 46.90
CA LYS A 730 -73.54 10.64 46.82
C LYS A 730 -73.81 11.92 47.61
N SER A 731 -74.87 12.63 47.22
CA SER A 731 -75.20 13.96 47.74
C SER A 731 -76.69 14.24 47.57
N PHE A 732 -77.16 15.21 48.35
CA PHE A 732 -78.46 15.86 48.21
C PHE A 732 -78.20 17.18 47.47
N ASP A 733 -78.51 17.24 46.18
CA ASP A 733 -78.23 18.40 45.32
C ASP A 733 -79.49 19.27 45.15
N ASP A 734 -79.40 20.46 44.57
CA ASP A 734 -80.46 21.49 44.58
C ASP A 734 -81.84 21.04 44.06
N SER A 735 -81.90 20.03 43.19
CA SER A 735 -83.15 19.55 42.58
C SER A 735 -83.30 18.04 42.55
N CYS A 736 -82.29 17.28 42.99
CA CYS A 736 -82.29 15.82 42.97
C CYS A 736 -81.47 15.21 44.11
N ILE A 737 -81.72 13.93 44.39
CA ILE A 737 -80.82 13.07 45.16
C ILE A 737 -79.88 12.40 44.17
N THR A 738 -78.58 12.68 44.26
CA THR A 738 -77.60 12.11 43.33
C THR A 738 -77.11 10.75 43.83
N LEU A 739 -77.29 9.74 43.00
CA LEU A 739 -76.76 8.41 43.17
C LEU A 739 -75.44 8.27 42.40
N ARG A 740 -74.43 7.68 43.06
CA ARG A 740 -73.16 7.31 42.45
C ARG A 740 -73.16 5.81 42.17
N ILE A 741 -73.14 5.45 40.90
CA ILE A 741 -72.98 4.09 40.42
C ILE A 741 -71.48 3.82 40.25
N VAL A 742 -70.99 2.78 40.92
CA VAL A 742 -69.61 2.34 40.86
C VAL A 742 -69.59 0.96 40.19
N VAL A 743 -68.97 0.90 39.01
CA VAL A 743 -68.95 -0.28 38.13
C VAL A 743 -67.54 -0.53 37.63
N TRP A 744 -67.23 -1.78 37.33
CA TRP A 744 -65.96 -2.15 36.69
C TRP A 744 -66.24 -2.47 35.22
N VAL A 745 -65.70 -1.66 34.32
CA VAL A 745 -65.88 -1.78 32.86
C VAL A 745 -64.57 -2.10 32.17
N ASN A 746 -64.63 -2.61 30.94
CA ASN A 746 -63.42 -3.01 30.23
C ASN A 746 -62.66 -1.77 29.76
N VAL A 747 -61.35 -1.73 30.02
CA VAL A 747 -60.48 -0.57 29.72
C VAL A 747 -60.54 -0.15 28.24
N LEU A 748 -60.74 -1.11 27.32
CA LEU A 748 -60.74 -0.83 25.89
C LEU A 748 -62.07 -0.28 25.37
N THR A 749 -63.18 -0.60 26.04
CA THR A 749 -64.54 -0.24 25.62
C THR A 749 -65.22 0.74 26.57
N GLN A 750 -64.48 1.29 27.56
CA GLN A 750 -65.00 2.17 28.61
C GLN A 750 -66.07 3.15 28.11
N ALA A 751 -65.78 3.98 27.09
CA ALA A 751 -66.75 4.97 26.61
C ALA A 751 -68.06 4.37 26.03
N ILE A 752 -67.99 3.18 25.44
CA ILE A 752 -69.15 2.45 24.91
C ILE A 752 -69.92 1.80 26.06
N ASP A 753 -69.19 1.22 27.01
CA ASP A 753 -69.76 0.58 28.19
C ASP A 753 -70.48 1.61 29.08
N ASP A 754 -69.88 2.79 29.28
CA ASP A 754 -70.46 3.92 30.03
C ASP A 754 -71.78 4.39 29.40
N ALA A 755 -71.81 4.50 28.06
CA ALA A 755 -73.03 4.86 27.33
C ALA A 755 -74.14 3.81 27.50
N THR A 756 -73.78 2.52 27.35
CA THR A 756 -74.71 1.40 27.50
C THR A 756 -75.29 1.34 28.92
N ILE A 757 -74.45 1.58 29.93
CA ILE A 757 -74.85 1.62 31.33
C ILE A 757 -75.78 2.81 31.59
N MET A 758 -75.48 3.98 31.03
CA MET A 758 -76.33 5.17 31.18
C MET A 758 -77.70 4.98 30.52
N GLU A 759 -77.76 4.39 29.33
CA GLU A 759 -79.01 4.03 28.65
C GLU A 759 -79.84 3.04 29.50
N CYS A 760 -79.20 1.99 30.02
CA CYS A 760 -79.85 1.03 30.89
C CYS A 760 -80.41 1.67 32.18
N ILE A 761 -79.65 2.60 32.80
CA ILE A 761 -80.12 3.36 33.97
C ILE A 761 -81.36 4.17 33.60
N TYR A 762 -81.32 4.89 32.47
CA TYR A 762 -82.44 5.72 32.02
C TYR A 762 -83.71 4.90 31.78
N ASP A 763 -83.61 3.81 31.02
CA ASP A 763 -84.74 2.94 30.71
C ASP A 763 -85.32 2.29 31.98
N THR A 764 -84.44 1.80 32.86
CA THR A 764 -84.85 1.17 34.12
C THR A 764 -85.61 2.14 35.04
N LEU A 765 -85.16 3.39 35.15
CA LEU A 765 -85.83 4.40 35.96
C LEU A 765 -87.21 4.76 35.38
N ASN A 766 -87.32 4.88 34.05
CA ASN A 766 -88.59 5.15 33.38
C ASN A 766 -89.59 4.00 33.54
N ASP A 767 -89.16 2.74 33.37
CA ASP A 767 -90.01 1.55 33.50
C ASP A 767 -90.63 1.41 34.90
N HIS A 768 -89.95 1.93 35.93
CA HIS A 768 -90.41 1.90 37.33
C HIS A 768 -91.07 3.21 37.79
N ASN A 769 -91.35 4.14 36.87
CA ASN A 769 -91.93 5.47 37.15
C ASN A 769 -91.12 6.30 38.17
N ILE A 770 -89.79 6.17 38.16
CA ILE A 770 -88.89 6.97 39.00
C ILE A 770 -88.52 8.24 38.23
N GLU A 771 -88.94 9.39 38.73
CA GLU A 771 -88.71 10.68 38.07
C GLU A 771 -87.23 11.10 38.13
N ILE A 772 -86.65 11.40 36.96
CA ILE A 772 -85.41 12.15 36.83
C ILE A 772 -85.79 13.64 36.77
N PRO A 773 -85.61 14.41 37.85
CA PRO A 773 -86.21 15.72 37.99
C PRO A 773 -85.52 16.73 37.08
N PHE A 774 -86.32 17.56 36.40
CA PHE A 774 -85.83 18.82 35.86
C PHE A 774 -85.44 19.76 37.02
N PRO A 775 -84.65 20.82 36.76
CA PRO A 775 -84.33 21.82 37.77
C PRO A 775 -85.59 22.37 38.46
N GLN A 776 -85.73 22.10 39.75
CA GLN A 776 -86.88 22.47 40.56
C GLN A 776 -86.74 23.90 41.06
N ARG A 777 -87.85 24.64 41.10
CA ARG A 777 -87.90 26.00 41.63
C ARG A 777 -89.15 26.18 42.47
N GLU A 778 -88.97 26.64 43.70
CA GLU A 778 -90.07 27.14 44.50
C GLU A 778 -90.30 28.63 44.14
N ILE A 779 -91.48 28.94 43.59
CA ILE A 779 -91.84 30.31 43.20
C ILE A 779 -92.87 30.84 44.21
N THR A 780 -92.43 31.73 45.10
CA THR A 780 -93.34 32.46 45.99
C THR A 780 -93.86 33.71 45.28
N ILE A 781 -95.10 33.68 44.78
CA ILE A 781 -95.75 34.85 44.17
C ILE A 781 -96.26 35.77 45.29
N LYS A 782 -95.57 36.90 45.51
CA LYS A 782 -96.05 37.95 46.44
C LYS A 782 -97.04 38.86 45.70
N GLN A 783 -98.32 38.82 46.07
CA GLN A 783 -99.28 39.83 45.64
C GLN A 783 -98.93 41.17 46.30
N VAL A 784 -98.54 42.15 45.49
CA VAL A 784 -98.43 43.55 45.91
C VAL A 784 -99.77 44.20 45.62
N ASN A 785 -100.57 44.44 46.65
CA ASN A 785 -101.80 45.23 46.51
C ASN A 785 -101.41 46.69 46.28
N ASN A 786 -101.79 47.25 45.13
CA ASN A 786 -101.72 48.68 44.84
C ASN A 786 -102.85 49.44 45.51
#